data_AF-A0A8C0GLG4-F1
#
_entry.id   AF-A0A8C0GLG4-F1
#
_cell.length_a   1.000
_cell.length_b   1.000
_cell.length_c   1.000
_cell.angle_alpha   90.00
_cell.angle_beta   90.00
_cell.angle_gamma   90.00
#
_symmetry.space_group_name_H-M   'P 1'
#
loop_
_entity.id
_entity.type
_entity.pdbx_description
1 polymer ?
#
loop_
_entity_poly.entity_id
_entity_poly.type
_entity_poly.pdbx_seq_one_letter_code
_entity_poly.pdbx_strand_id
1 'polypeptide(L)'
;MKLRRSCLMELQNILICERKEEFIERIKQLDIETQAAIVSHIQEVTQNQENVFDLQWLELPDMAPEELESLSRNMVFHLKRLIDERDECTELIVDLTQERDYLQSQQPPSPLKTSSPDSSPNLASRFSSEDKQHLAVELADTRAKLRRVRQELEEKSEQLVDTKHEAEQLVQELQKIKQENIHLAADARSARAYRDELDSLRERANRVERLEMELVRCKEKLHDVDFYKARMEELREDNIILIETKAMLEEQLTVARARGDKLHELEKENLQLKSKLHDVELDRDTDKKRIEELLEENMVLEIAQKQSMNESAHLGWELEQLSKSTDLADSKKSFVFELNECASSRILKLEKDNQSLQNTIQELRDLSLTTEESSLKFVELEKENQQLSKKIEKLQNQIEKEKQSNQDLEILSEELIKEKEQLQGVMETVKADKDRQINDLQQENDHLNQVVLSLRQRAQVSSEARVKDIEKENKMLHETVTETSSKLSKLEFEKKQLHKDFEQVKEKVERVEEMEKELHRLERENEQLTKKAAAMKIVTEKVEVLEQENGDLEVENRKLRKSLDTLQNVSIRLEDLQRDNKQLDEENLELRRVVETMRFTSTKMAQIEEENKELEKEKEELRKNVEMLKILGKKSERLELSYQSVNCENQRLQQILENSSKKTQELEKELQGMESENQVLQRKLEELKISSKRLERLEKENKVLEQEVSQLEKDKKMLERETKRLWQQMELKDAILDDNTVKLAAVEKENRTLEKEMARFRDSSNKMKEFEKDNKDLIKQVTIDKRTLATLREVIKVIILPSSCVFYLFNLWYVV
;
A
#
# COMPACT_ATOMS: atom_id res chain seq x y z
N MET A 1 6.96 80.29 2.18
CA MET A 1 8.18 79.46 2.30
C MET A 1 9.01 79.30 1.02
N LYS A 2 8.57 79.68 -0.20
CA LYS A 2 9.29 79.33 -1.46
C LYS A 2 10.77 79.75 -1.54
N LEU A 3 11.18 80.93 -1.03
CA LEU A 3 12.62 81.29 -0.94
C LEU A 3 13.44 80.31 -0.08
N ARG A 4 12.83 79.73 0.95
CA ARG A 4 13.51 78.95 2.00
C ARG A 4 14.25 77.76 1.41
N ARG A 5 13.67 77.01 0.45
CA ARG A 5 14.33 75.86 -0.18
C ARG A 5 15.37 76.21 -1.25
N SER A 6 15.21 77.32 -1.99
CA SER A 6 16.30 77.80 -2.86
C SER A 6 17.52 78.14 -2.02
N CYS A 7 17.34 78.91 -0.94
CA CYS A 7 18.44 79.23 -0.02
C CYS A 7 19.04 77.98 0.64
N LEU A 8 18.25 76.95 0.99
CA LEU A 8 18.78 75.70 1.56
C LEU A 8 19.65 74.93 0.54
N MET A 9 19.21 74.80 -0.72
CA MET A 9 19.98 74.16 -1.81
C MET A 9 21.26 74.96 -2.17
N GLU A 10 21.17 76.29 -2.16
CA GLU A 10 22.32 77.17 -2.37
C GLU A 10 23.30 77.12 -1.19
N LEU A 11 22.80 77.07 0.06
CA LEU A 11 23.62 76.89 1.26
C LEU A 11 24.35 75.54 1.28
N GLN A 12 23.70 74.45 0.85
CA GLN A 12 24.35 73.14 0.72
C GLN A 12 25.50 73.18 -0.32
N ASN A 13 25.27 73.81 -1.48
CA ASN A 13 26.33 74.04 -2.46
C ASN A 13 27.46 74.95 -1.93
N ILE A 14 27.12 76.00 -1.17
CA ILE A 14 28.10 76.92 -0.54
C ILE A 14 28.96 76.19 0.49
N LEU A 15 28.40 75.25 1.26
CA LEU A 15 29.12 74.47 2.28
C LEU A 15 30.13 73.49 1.66
N ILE A 16 29.83 72.99 0.46
CA ILE A 16 30.65 72.01 -0.28
C ILE A 16 31.64 72.71 -1.23
N CYS A 17 31.41 73.98 -1.58
CA CYS A 17 32.26 74.75 -2.49
C CYS A 17 33.64 75.07 -1.89
N GLU A 18 34.70 74.93 -2.70
CA GLU A 18 36.07 75.34 -2.33
C GLU A 18 36.19 76.82 -1.93
N ARG A 19 35.24 77.67 -2.36
CA ARG A 19 35.18 79.11 -2.06
C ARG A 19 34.31 79.50 -0.85
N LYS A 20 34.02 78.56 0.04
CA LYS A 20 33.26 78.76 1.30
C LYS A 20 33.60 80.05 2.07
N GLU A 21 34.85 80.49 2.05
CA GLU A 21 35.29 81.72 2.76
C GLU A 21 34.70 83.01 2.16
N GLU A 22 34.61 83.15 0.82
CA GLU A 22 33.95 84.30 0.17
C GLU A 22 32.47 84.43 0.62
N PHE A 23 31.79 83.30 0.77
CA PHE A 23 30.37 83.28 1.15
C PHE A 23 30.16 83.58 2.64
N ILE A 24 31.02 83.06 3.52
CA ILE A 24 31.03 83.43 4.94
C ILE A 24 31.27 84.94 5.10
N GLU A 25 32.16 85.53 4.29
CA GLU A 25 32.44 86.96 4.33
C GLU A 25 31.30 87.82 3.79
N ARG A 26 30.58 87.35 2.74
CA ARG A 26 29.33 87.98 2.26
C ARG A 26 28.19 87.90 3.29
N ILE A 27 28.00 86.74 3.94
CA ILE A 27 26.94 86.56 4.95
C ILE A 27 27.17 87.51 6.14
N LYS A 28 28.44 87.71 6.57
CA LYS A 28 28.81 88.68 7.62
C LYS A 28 28.52 90.15 7.27
N GLN A 29 28.22 90.48 6.02
CA GLN A 29 27.86 91.83 5.57
C GLN A 29 26.34 92.07 5.53
N LEU A 30 25.52 91.04 5.76
CA LEU A 30 24.06 91.15 5.87
C LEU A 30 23.66 91.70 7.25
N ASP A 31 22.40 92.10 7.41
CA ASP A 31 21.84 92.50 8.70
C ASP A 31 21.74 91.31 9.69
N ILE A 32 21.65 91.62 10.98
CA ILE A 32 21.72 90.61 12.06
C ILE A 32 20.51 89.66 12.04
N GLU A 33 19.33 90.12 11.62
CA GLU A 33 18.13 89.30 11.57
C GLU A 33 18.21 88.28 10.42
N THR A 34 18.67 88.72 9.23
CA THR A 34 18.97 87.84 8.09
C THR A 34 20.12 86.89 8.40
N GLN A 35 21.19 87.34 9.08
CA GLN A 35 22.27 86.45 9.54
C GLN A 35 21.75 85.37 10.50
N ALA A 36 20.91 85.74 11.48
CA ALA A 36 20.32 84.78 12.42
C ALA A 36 19.38 83.78 11.72
N ALA A 37 18.58 84.23 10.76
CA ALA A 37 17.75 83.34 9.94
C ALA A 37 18.59 82.35 9.12
N ILE A 38 19.66 82.81 8.47
CA ILE A 38 20.60 81.96 7.72
C ILE A 38 21.27 80.95 8.66
N VAL A 39 21.78 81.37 9.81
CA VAL A 39 22.39 80.46 10.81
C VAL A 39 21.40 79.41 11.31
N SER A 40 20.16 79.80 11.59
CA SER A 40 19.09 78.86 11.95
C SER A 40 18.83 77.82 10.86
N HIS A 41 18.86 78.21 9.58
CA HIS A 41 18.65 77.28 8.47
C HIS A 41 19.87 76.39 8.19
N ILE A 42 21.10 76.89 8.41
CA ILE A 42 22.31 76.05 8.41
C ILE A 42 22.26 75.02 9.54
N GLN A 43 21.77 75.39 10.73
CA GLN A 43 21.55 74.45 11.83
C GLN A 43 20.45 73.43 11.49
N GLU A 44 19.34 73.85 10.87
CA GLU A 44 18.23 72.99 10.44
C GLU A 44 18.67 71.89 9.45
N VAL A 45 19.65 72.20 8.59
CA VAL A 45 20.30 71.25 7.64
C VAL A 45 21.36 70.38 8.32
N THR A 46 22.20 70.95 9.19
CA THR A 46 23.35 70.23 9.78
C THR A 46 22.99 69.38 11.00
N GLN A 47 21.84 69.60 11.63
CA GLN A 47 21.38 68.80 12.78
C GLN A 47 20.35 67.73 12.41
N ASN A 48 19.61 67.88 11.30
CA ASN A 48 18.62 66.91 10.84
C ASN A 48 19.00 66.33 9.48
N GLN A 49 19.69 65.18 9.47
CA GLN A 49 20.05 64.48 8.22
C GLN A 49 18.82 64.14 7.36
N GLU A 50 17.64 63.93 7.96
CA GLU A 50 16.35 63.72 7.28
C GLU A 50 15.83 64.95 6.48
N ASN A 51 16.54 66.08 6.49
CA ASN A 51 16.27 67.21 5.59
C ASN A 51 17.29 67.35 4.46
N VAL A 52 18.32 66.51 4.42
CA VAL A 52 19.37 66.52 3.39
C VAL A 52 19.07 65.42 2.37
N PHE A 53 18.88 65.81 1.10
CA PHE A 53 18.76 64.85 0.02
C PHE A 53 20.16 64.52 -0.49
N ASP A 54 20.65 63.32 -0.18
CA ASP A 54 21.92 62.82 -0.72
C ASP A 54 21.73 62.26 -2.15
N LEU A 55 22.72 62.48 -3.00
CA LEU A 55 22.79 61.97 -4.38
C LEU A 55 23.96 60.99 -4.59
N GLN A 56 24.83 60.78 -3.59
CA GLN A 56 26.02 59.91 -3.72
C GLN A 56 25.68 58.42 -3.82
N TRP A 57 24.44 58.02 -3.53
CA TRP A 57 23.96 56.64 -3.64
C TRP A 57 23.98 56.07 -5.07
N LEU A 58 24.14 56.91 -6.10
CA LEU A 58 24.21 56.45 -7.49
C LEU A 58 25.57 55.83 -7.88
N GLU A 59 26.62 55.99 -7.05
CA GLU A 59 28.00 55.64 -7.40
C GLU A 59 28.60 54.45 -6.59
N LEU A 60 27.82 53.79 -5.73
CA LEU A 60 28.28 52.71 -4.84
C LEU A 60 27.63 51.34 -5.19
N PRO A 61 28.38 50.30 -5.62
CA PRO A 61 27.78 49.08 -6.19
C PRO A 61 27.21 48.04 -5.20
N ASP A 62 27.60 48.05 -3.93
CA ASP A 62 27.19 47.08 -2.91
C ASP A 62 26.84 47.79 -1.59
N MET A 63 25.63 47.55 -1.08
CA MET A 63 25.10 48.05 0.20
C MET A 63 24.21 46.98 0.84
N ALA A 64 24.08 46.97 2.17
CA ALA A 64 23.25 45.97 2.85
C ALA A 64 21.74 46.15 2.55
N PRO A 65 20.95 45.07 2.45
CA PRO A 65 19.51 45.16 2.15
C PRO A 65 18.74 46.06 3.13
N GLU A 66 19.04 45.98 4.42
CA GLU A 66 18.40 46.75 5.48
C GLU A 66 18.73 48.25 5.40
N GLU A 67 19.97 48.57 5.01
CA GLU A 67 20.41 49.95 4.79
C GLU A 67 19.72 50.55 3.56
N LEU A 68 19.66 49.78 2.46
CA LEU A 68 18.94 50.15 1.24
C LEU A 68 17.43 50.32 1.47
N GLU A 69 16.80 49.44 2.25
CA GLU A 69 15.38 49.57 2.61
C GLU A 69 15.14 50.86 3.42
N SER A 70 16.00 51.14 4.41
CA SER A 70 15.91 52.38 5.21
C SER A 70 16.06 53.65 4.35
N LEU A 71 17.01 53.65 3.41
CA LEU A 71 17.26 54.76 2.49
C LEU A 71 16.08 54.93 1.51
N SER A 72 15.54 53.84 0.97
CA SER A 72 14.39 53.87 0.06
C SER A 72 13.14 54.44 0.74
N ARG A 73 12.92 54.10 2.01
CA ARG A 73 11.83 54.61 2.84
C ARG A 73 11.96 56.12 3.08
N ASN A 74 13.16 56.61 3.36
CA ASN A 74 13.42 58.05 3.52
C ASN A 74 13.25 58.80 2.19
N MET A 75 13.74 58.26 1.07
CA MET A 75 13.50 58.81 -0.26
C MET A 75 12.00 58.90 -0.60
N VAL A 76 11.21 57.85 -0.32
CA VAL A 76 9.74 57.87 -0.52
C VAL A 76 9.08 58.93 0.37
N PHE A 77 9.53 59.11 1.61
CA PHE A 77 9.02 60.17 2.49
C PHE A 77 9.33 61.58 1.95
N HIS A 78 10.55 61.82 1.46
CA HIS A 78 10.93 63.12 0.87
C HIS A 78 10.20 63.41 -0.45
N LEU A 79 10.07 62.41 -1.33
CA LEU A 79 9.30 62.54 -2.58
C LEU A 79 7.83 62.81 -2.30
N LYS A 80 7.23 62.14 -1.31
CA LYS A 80 5.84 62.40 -0.92
C LYS A 80 5.68 63.83 -0.37
N ARG A 81 6.54 64.24 0.57
CA ARG A 81 6.54 65.61 1.11
C ARG A 81 6.70 66.67 0.01
N LEU A 82 7.51 66.42 -1.02
CA LEU A 82 7.65 67.31 -2.19
C LEU A 82 6.39 67.37 -3.06
N ILE A 83 5.64 66.28 -3.17
CA ILE A 83 4.34 66.25 -3.87
C ILE A 83 3.28 67.00 -3.07
N ASP A 84 3.18 66.74 -1.76
CA ASP A 84 2.23 67.40 -0.87
C ASP A 84 2.46 68.94 -0.87
N GLU A 85 3.72 69.40 -0.75
CA GLU A 85 4.09 70.82 -0.84
C GLU A 85 3.85 71.44 -2.23
N ARG A 86 3.99 70.66 -3.32
CA ARG A 86 3.66 71.13 -4.68
C ARG A 86 2.17 71.42 -4.80
N ASP A 87 1.35 70.58 -4.19
CA ASP A 87 -0.10 70.66 -4.30
C ASP A 87 -0.67 71.80 -3.43
N GLU A 88 -0.20 71.97 -2.19
CA GLU A 88 -0.42 73.22 -1.42
C GLU A 88 0.02 74.47 -2.22
N CYS A 89 1.18 74.40 -2.88
CA CYS A 89 1.70 75.49 -3.69
C CYS A 89 0.89 75.74 -4.98
N THR A 90 0.02 74.82 -5.38
CA THR A 90 -0.86 74.91 -6.55
C THR A 90 -2.23 75.44 -6.12
N GLU A 91 -2.78 74.96 -5.01
CA GLU A 91 -3.98 75.53 -4.36
C GLU A 91 -3.78 77.02 -4.07
N LEU A 92 -2.65 77.42 -3.47
CA LEU A 92 -2.35 78.84 -3.21
C LEU A 92 -2.25 79.69 -4.49
N ILE A 93 -1.85 79.10 -5.63
CA ILE A 93 -1.82 79.81 -6.93
C ILE A 93 -3.25 79.96 -7.49
N VAL A 94 -4.10 78.96 -7.27
CA VAL A 94 -5.53 79.01 -7.62
C VAL A 94 -6.24 80.05 -6.75
N ASP A 95 -6.02 80.08 -5.43
CA ASP A 95 -6.62 81.06 -4.52
C ASP A 95 -6.22 82.49 -4.87
N LEU A 96 -4.92 82.78 -5.06
CA LEU A 96 -4.44 84.10 -5.49
C LEU A 96 -4.93 84.49 -6.89
N THR A 97 -5.22 83.51 -7.75
CA THR A 97 -5.85 83.75 -9.06
C THR A 97 -7.33 84.11 -8.91
N GLN A 98 -8.07 83.36 -8.08
CA GLN A 98 -9.47 83.66 -7.76
C GLN A 98 -9.63 85.00 -7.05
N GLU A 99 -8.74 85.35 -6.11
CA GLU A 99 -8.76 86.65 -5.44
C GLU A 99 -8.51 87.79 -6.43
N ARG A 100 -7.54 87.64 -7.35
CA ARG A 100 -7.29 88.60 -8.43
C ARG A 100 -8.48 88.75 -9.37
N ASP A 101 -9.11 87.65 -9.80
CA ASP A 101 -10.27 87.68 -10.69
C ASP A 101 -11.55 88.19 -9.98
N TYR A 102 -11.68 87.97 -8.67
CA TYR A 102 -12.71 88.55 -7.81
C TYR A 102 -12.53 90.07 -7.65
N LEU A 103 -11.32 90.54 -7.34
CA LEU A 103 -11.00 91.97 -7.27
C LEU A 103 -11.18 92.67 -8.64
N GLN A 104 -10.87 91.97 -9.75
CA GLN A 104 -11.05 92.48 -11.10
C GLN A 104 -12.53 92.51 -11.54
N SER A 105 -13.38 91.60 -11.02
CA SER A 105 -14.83 91.60 -11.25
C SER A 105 -15.63 92.51 -10.31
N GLN A 106 -15.05 92.97 -9.19
CA GLN A 106 -15.65 94.01 -8.34
C GLN A 106 -15.47 95.45 -8.87
N GLN A 107 -14.72 95.68 -9.95
CA GLN A 107 -14.67 97.01 -10.58
C GLN A 107 -15.99 97.32 -11.32
N PRO A 108 -16.73 98.40 -10.96
CA PRO A 108 -17.95 98.76 -11.67
C PRO A 108 -17.63 99.30 -13.09
N PRO A 109 -18.46 98.98 -14.10
CA PRO A 109 -18.23 99.42 -15.48
C PRO A 109 -18.46 100.93 -15.63
N SER A 110 -17.40 101.72 -15.45
CA SER A 110 -17.45 103.19 -15.51
C SER A 110 -17.51 103.71 -16.96
N PRO A 111 -18.51 104.52 -17.34
CA PRO A 111 -18.65 105.00 -18.71
C PRO A 111 -17.71 106.19 -19.02
N LEU A 112 -17.13 106.17 -20.23
CA LEU A 112 -16.53 107.30 -20.94
C LEU A 112 -15.47 108.14 -20.18
N LYS A 113 -14.19 107.82 -20.41
CA LYS A 113 -13.13 108.85 -20.43
C LYS A 113 -12.28 108.77 -21.70
N THR A 114 -12.75 109.46 -22.73
CA THR A 114 -11.89 110.08 -23.75
C THR A 114 -11.10 111.22 -23.11
N SER A 115 -9.78 111.26 -23.31
CA SER A 115 -8.96 112.44 -22.97
C SER A 115 -7.99 112.77 -24.11
N SER A 116 -8.52 113.43 -25.13
CA SER A 116 -7.76 114.42 -25.91
C SER A 116 -7.63 115.72 -25.08
N PRO A 117 -6.86 116.74 -25.51
CA PRO A 117 -5.98 116.80 -26.68
C PRO A 117 -4.53 117.23 -26.32
N ASP A 118 -3.66 117.34 -27.34
CA ASP A 118 -2.97 118.62 -27.50
C ASP A 118 -2.80 119.03 -28.98
N SER A 119 -3.12 120.29 -29.23
CA SER A 119 -2.80 121.17 -30.35
C SER A 119 -2.22 120.59 -31.65
N SER A 120 -3.10 120.41 -32.65
CA SER A 120 -2.73 120.70 -34.04
C SER A 120 -2.90 122.20 -34.33
N PRO A 121 -2.03 122.78 -35.16
CA PRO A 121 -2.50 123.78 -36.12
C PRO A 121 -2.15 123.38 -37.58
N ASN A 122 -3.18 123.38 -38.42
CA ASN A 122 -3.12 123.51 -39.89
C ASN A 122 -2.19 122.58 -40.69
N LEU A 123 -2.76 121.48 -41.21
CA LEU A 123 -2.42 121.02 -42.56
C LEU A 123 -3.64 120.48 -43.33
N ALA A 124 -4.74 121.24 -43.31
CA ALA A 124 -5.95 120.95 -44.08
C ALA A 124 -5.79 121.28 -45.58
N SER A 125 -4.84 120.63 -46.27
CA SER A 125 -4.64 120.74 -47.72
C SER A 125 -3.87 119.54 -48.27
N ARG A 126 -4.34 119.00 -49.41
CA ARG A 126 -3.68 117.98 -50.26
C ARG A 126 -3.46 116.58 -49.65
N PHE A 127 -4.58 115.86 -49.46
CA PHE A 127 -4.67 114.44 -49.79
C PHE A 127 -5.78 114.28 -50.85
N SER A 128 -5.61 113.40 -51.84
CA SER A 128 -6.57 113.25 -52.93
C SER A 128 -7.78 112.40 -52.50
N SER A 129 -8.73 112.18 -53.42
CA SER A 129 -9.81 111.22 -53.18
C SER A 129 -9.30 109.76 -53.25
N GLU A 130 -8.17 109.52 -53.93
CA GLU A 130 -7.59 108.19 -54.11
C GLU A 130 -6.86 107.73 -52.84
N ASP A 131 -6.10 108.60 -52.16
CA ASP A 131 -5.42 108.25 -50.89
C ASP A 131 -6.40 107.66 -49.85
N LYS A 132 -7.59 108.25 -49.76
CA LYS A 132 -8.67 107.80 -48.88
C LYS A 132 -9.32 106.50 -49.34
N GLN A 133 -9.32 106.22 -50.64
CA GLN A 133 -9.82 104.97 -51.21
C GLN A 133 -8.80 103.84 -51.05
N HIS A 134 -7.51 104.09 -51.28
CA HIS A 134 -6.42 103.15 -51.01
C HIS A 134 -6.41 102.72 -49.54
N LEU A 135 -6.43 103.67 -48.60
CA LEU A 135 -6.48 103.36 -47.18
C LEU A 135 -7.78 102.60 -46.79
N ALA A 136 -8.91 102.89 -47.45
CA ALA A 136 -10.15 102.13 -47.24
C ALA A 136 -10.07 100.69 -47.77
N VAL A 137 -9.35 100.44 -48.88
CA VAL A 137 -9.08 99.10 -49.41
C VAL A 137 -8.12 98.33 -48.50
N GLU A 138 -7.04 98.96 -48.02
CA GLU A 138 -6.12 98.33 -47.04
C GLU A 138 -6.83 97.99 -45.72
N LEU A 139 -7.74 98.87 -45.26
CA LEU A 139 -8.61 98.59 -44.12
C LEU A 139 -9.64 97.48 -44.41
N ALA A 140 -10.10 97.32 -45.65
CA ALA A 140 -10.95 96.20 -46.04
C ALA A 140 -10.16 94.87 -46.07
N ASP A 141 -8.95 94.86 -46.64
CA ASP A 141 -8.07 93.71 -46.73
C ASP A 141 -7.57 93.23 -45.37
N THR A 142 -7.19 94.15 -44.49
CA THR A 142 -6.82 93.80 -43.10
C THR A 142 -8.03 93.27 -42.32
N ARG A 143 -9.23 93.83 -42.52
CA ARG A 143 -10.48 93.25 -41.98
C ARG A 143 -10.84 91.89 -42.61
N ALA A 144 -10.47 91.63 -43.86
CA ALA A 144 -10.69 90.33 -44.51
C ALA A 144 -9.70 89.27 -44.00
N LYS A 145 -8.42 89.63 -43.84
CA LYS A 145 -7.39 88.81 -43.18
C LYS A 145 -7.80 88.48 -41.73
N LEU A 146 -8.26 89.47 -40.96
CA LEU A 146 -8.74 89.28 -39.59
C LEU A 146 -9.96 88.33 -39.50
N ARG A 147 -10.88 88.34 -40.48
CA ARG A 147 -11.98 87.37 -40.52
C ARG A 147 -11.48 85.95 -40.79
N ARG A 148 -10.55 85.76 -41.73
CA ARG A 148 -9.97 84.45 -42.01
C ARG A 148 -9.21 83.89 -40.81
N VAL A 149 -8.35 84.68 -40.16
CA VAL A 149 -7.64 84.24 -38.94
C VAL A 149 -8.59 83.92 -37.77
N ARG A 150 -9.77 84.56 -37.69
CA ARG A 150 -10.81 84.19 -36.71
C ARG A 150 -11.48 82.87 -37.06
N GLN A 151 -11.87 82.67 -38.32
CA GLN A 151 -12.43 81.39 -38.78
C GLN A 151 -11.42 80.24 -38.60
N GLU A 152 -10.16 80.45 -38.98
CA GLU A 152 -9.06 79.50 -38.77
C GLU A 152 -8.85 79.18 -37.27
N LEU A 153 -9.02 80.16 -36.38
CA LEU A 153 -8.97 79.97 -34.92
C LEU A 153 -10.21 79.22 -34.39
N GLU A 154 -11.39 79.50 -34.91
CA GLU A 154 -12.65 78.82 -34.58
C GLU A 154 -12.59 77.34 -35.01
N GLU A 155 -12.22 77.05 -36.26
CA GLU A 155 -11.98 75.69 -36.79
C GLU A 155 -10.90 74.93 -36.00
N LYS A 156 -9.83 75.61 -35.57
CA LYS A 156 -8.80 75.01 -34.71
C LYS A 156 -9.23 74.81 -33.26
N SER A 157 -10.20 75.59 -32.77
CA SER A 157 -10.79 75.39 -31.44
C SER A 157 -11.74 74.19 -31.43
N GLU A 158 -12.53 74.01 -32.49
CA GLU A 158 -13.39 72.84 -32.71
C GLU A 158 -12.55 71.56 -32.78
N GLN A 159 -11.52 71.53 -33.63
CA GLN A 159 -10.57 70.39 -33.74
C GLN A 159 -9.85 70.07 -32.41
N LEU A 160 -9.59 71.08 -31.57
CA LEU A 160 -9.00 70.89 -30.24
C LEU A 160 -10.00 70.28 -29.24
N VAL A 161 -11.30 70.58 -29.37
CA VAL A 161 -12.36 69.97 -28.55
C VAL A 161 -12.58 68.52 -28.96
N ASP A 162 -12.65 68.23 -30.26
CA ASP A 162 -12.80 66.86 -30.78
C ASP A 162 -11.65 65.95 -30.34
N THR A 163 -10.41 66.35 -30.61
CA THR A 163 -9.21 65.58 -30.24
C THR A 163 -9.04 65.45 -28.72
N LYS A 164 -9.50 66.42 -27.93
CA LYS A 164 -9.59 66.30 -26.46
C LYS A 164 -10.64 65.25 -26.05
N HIS A 165 -11.79 65.21 -26.72
CA HIS A 165 -12.82 64.23 -26.41
C HIS A 165 -12.41 62.81 -26.81
N GLU A 166 -11.75 62.63 -27.95
CA GLU A 166 -11.11 61.36 -28.34
C GLU A 166 -10.08 60.91 -27.28
N ALA A 167 -9.23 61.81 -26.79
CA ALA A 167 -8.28 61.51 -25.72
C ALA A 167 -8.97 61.13 -24.39
N GLU A 168 -10.08 61.80 -24.04
CA GLU A 168 -10.89 61.46 -22.85
C GLU A 168 -11.56 60.09 -22.97
N GLN A 169 -12.02 59.71 -24.17
CA GLN A 169 -12.55 58.37 -24.45
C GLN A 169 -11.45 57.29 -24.33
N LEU A 170 -10.30 57.50 -24.97
CA LEU A 170 -9.16 56.57 -24.90
C LEU A 170 -8.64 56.39 -23.46
N VAL A 171 -8.68 57.43 -22.62
CA VAL A 171 -8.36 57.33 -21.18
C VAL A 171 -9.37 56.44 -20.44
N GLN A 172 -10.66 56.53 -20.76
CA GLN A 172 -11.69 55.66 -20.16
C GLN A 172 -11.55 54.20 -20.60
N GLU A 173 -11.28 53.94 -21.88
CA GLU A 173 -10.99 52.59 -22.39
C GLU A 173 -9.74 51.99 -21.73
N LEU A 174 -8.68 52.79 -21.60
CA LEU A 174 -7.44 52.37 -20.92
C LEU A 174 -7.65 52.08 -19.43
N GLN A 175 -8.54 52.81 -18.75
CA GLN A 175 -8.95 52.49 -17.38
C GLN A 175 -9.75 51.18 -17.31
N LYS A 176 -10.68 50.95 -18.24
CA LYS A 176 -11.47 49.71 -18.33
C LYS A 176 -10.57 48.49 -18.57
N ILE A 177 -9.65 48.56 -19.54
CA ILE A 177 -8.68 47.50 -19.83
C ILE A 177 -7.76 47.23 -18.62
N LYS A 178 -7.37 48.26 -17.85
CA LYS A 178 -6.63 48.07 -16.60
C LYS A 178 -7.44 47.32 -15.54
N GLN A 179 -8.73 47.63 -15.37
CA GLN A 179 -9.62 46.91 -14.45
C GLN A 179 -9.79 45.45 -14.87
N GLU A 180 -10.07 45.20 -16.16
CA GLU A 180 -10.17 43.84 -16.73
C GLU A 180 -8.86 43.05 -16.54
N ASN A 181 -7.69 43.69 -16.73
CA ASN A 181 -6.40 43.06 -16.48
C ASN A 181 -6.19 42.69 -14.99
N ILE A 182 -6.60 43.56 -14.06
CA ILE A 182 -6.54 43.29 -12.61
C ILE A 182 -7.43 42.11 -12.22
N HIS A 183 -8.63 42.00 -12.80
CA HIS A 183 -9.53 40.85 -12.60
C HIS A 183 -8.93 39.56 -13.18
N LEU A 184 -8.49 39.55 -14.44
CA LEU A 184 -7.82 38.39 -15.05
C LEU A 184 -6.56 37.97 -14.28
N ALA A 185 -5.81 38.92 -13.71
CA ALA A 185 -4.67 38.63 -12.84
C ALA A 185 -5.08 38.03 -11.48
N ALA A 186 -6.28 38.33 -10.97
CA ALA A 186 -6.84 37.70 -9.78
C ALA A 186 -7.33 36.28 -10.06
N ASP A 187 -8.01 36.06 -11.18
CA ASP A 187 -8.45 34.73 -11.63
C ASP A 187 -7.24 33.83 -11.94
N ALA A 188 -6.17 34.39 -12.51
CA ALA A 188 -4.90 33.71 -12.67
C ALA A 188 -4.13 33.45 -11.36
N ARG A 189 -4.58 33.98 -10.20
CA ARG A 189 -4.09 33.61 -8.86
C ARG A 189 -4.95 32.53 -8.22
N SER A 190 -6.29 32.64 -8.26
CA SER A 190 -7.18 31.59 -7.74
C SER A 190 -7.03 30.28 -8.53
N ALA A 191 -6.91 30.34 -9.86
CA ALA A 191 -6.62 29.17 -10.71
C ALA A 191 -5.20 28.60 -10.53
N ARG A 192 -4.30 29.26 -9.79
CA ARG A 192 -3.06 28.64 -9.28
C ARG A 192 -3.33 27.89 -7.99
N ALA A 193 -3.91 28.56 -6.99
CA ALA A 193 -4.27 27.93 -5.71
C ALA A 193 -5.08 26.64 -5.88
N TYR A 194 -6.08 26.61 -6.78
CA TYR A 194 -6.84 25.40 -7.07
C TYR A 194 -6.03 24.28 -7.73
N ARG A 195 -4.95 24.58 -8.47
CA ARG A 195 -4.02 23.55 -8.96
C ARG A 195 -3.14 23.02 -7.84
N ASP A 196 -2.61 23.91 -7.00
CA ASP A 196 -1.79 23.55 -5.85
C ASP A 196 -2.59 22.67 -4.84
N GLU A 197 -3.88 22.96 -4.66
CA GLU A 197 -4.84 22.13 -3.90
C GLU A 197 -5.09 20.77 -4.58
N LEU A 198 -5.34 20.74 -5.89
CA LEU A 198 -5.55 19.50 -6.65
C LEU A 198 -4.31 18.59 -6.63
N ASP A 199 -3.11 19.15 -6.70
CA ASP A 199 -1.87 18.40 -6.63
C ASP A 199 -1.60 17.87 -5.21
N SER A 200 -1.91 18.65 -4.16
CA SER A 200 -1.92 18.14 -2.77
C SER A 200 -2.95 17.01 -2.56
N LEU A 201 -4.10 17.06 -3.24
CA LEU A 201 -5.10 15.99 -3.20
C LEU A 201 -4.63 14.74 -3.97
N ARG A 202 -3.96 14.90 -5.12
CA ARG A 202 -3.33 13.81 -5.87
C ARG A 202 -2.24 13.10 -5.06
N GLU A 203 -1.31 13.84 -4.45
CA GLU A 203 -0.30 13.25 -3.57
C GLU A 203 -0.91 12.46 -2.41
N ARG A 204 -2.03 12.95 -1.87
CA ARG A 204 -2.78 12.32 -0.78
C ARG A 204 -3.48 11.04 -1.24
N ALA A 205 -4.10 11.04 -2.42
CA ALA A 205 -4.66 9.83 -3.03
C ALA A 205 -3.56 8.78 -3.28
N ASN A 206 -2.47 9.16 -3.93
CA ASN A 206 -1.30 8.31 -4.16
C ASN A 206 -0.64 7.82 -2.85
N ARG A 207 -0.90 8.46 -1.71
CA ARG A 207 -0.47 7.99 -0.37
C ARG A 207 -1.46 7.01 0.25
N VAL A 208 -2.76 7.21 0.06
CA VAL A 208 -3.81 6.26 0.47
C VAL A 208 -3.66 4.96 -0.29
N GLU A 209 -3.52 4.98 -1.62
CA GLU A 209 -3.33 3.77 -2.45
C GLU A 209 -2.14 2.92 -1.98
N ARG A 210 -0.99 3.56 -1.68
CA ARG A 210 0.18 2.86 -1.11
C ARG A 210 -0.09 2.23 0.25
N LEU A 211 -0.80 2.93 1.13
CA LEU A 211 -1.19 2.40 2.45
C LEU A 211 -2.21 1.28 2.33
N GLU A 212 -3.10 1.32 1.34
CA GLU A 212 -4.04 0.23 1.04
C GLU A 212 -3.32 -1.01 0.50
N MET A 213 -2.34 -0.85 -0.40
CA MET A 213 -1.46 -1.94 -0.86
C MET A 213 -0.65 -2.55 0.31
N GLU A 214 -0.07 -1.72 1.18
CA GLU A 214 0.62 -2.19 2.38
C GLU A 214 -0.32 -2.93 3.34
N LEU A 215 -1.56 -2.46 3.50
CA LEU A 215 -2.57 -3.08 4.34
C LEU A 215 -3.08 -4.41 3.76
N VAL A 216 -3.18 -4.55 2.43
CA VAL A 216 -3.45 -5.84 1.77
C VAL A 216 -2.29 -6.81 2.04
N ARG A 217 -1.04 -6.40 1.83
CA ARG A 217 0.14 -7.24 2.10
C ARG A 217 0.28 -7.63 3.58
N CYS A 218 -0.15 -6.76 4.50
CA CYS A 218 -0.21 -7.08 5.92
C CYS A 218 -1.35 -8.05 6.28
N LYS A 219 -2.46 -8.06 5.53
CA LYS A 219 -3.50 -9.10 5.64
C LYS A 219 -3.01 -10.44 5.10
N GLU A 220 -2.36 -10.48 3.95
CA GLU A 220 -1.77 -11.70 3.37
C GLU A 220 -0.86 -12.39 4.41
N LYS A 221 0.09 -11.65 4.99
CA LYS A 221 0.97 -12.12 6.07
C LYS A 221 0.25 -12.58 7.34
N LEU A 222 -0.97 -12.10 7.60
CA LEU A 222 -1.76 -12.58 8.74
C LEU A 222 -2.35 -13.97 8.44
N HIS A 223 -2.77 -14.22 7.20
CA HIS A 223 -3.22 -15.56 6.78
C HIS A 223 -2.05 -16.56 6.81
N ASP A 224 -0.83 -16.14 6.44
CA ASP A 224 0.38 -16.98 6.61
C ASP A 224 0.59 -17.35 8.09
N VAL A 225 0.44 -16.39 9.00
CA VAL A 225 0.58 -16.63 10.46
C VAL A 225 -0.51 -17.58 10.98
N ASP A 226 -1.76 -17.42 10.56
CA ASP A 226 -2.85 -18.33 10.94
C ASP A 226 -2.66 -19.74 10.34
N PHE A 227 -2.14 -19.85 9.12
CA PHE A 227 -1.75 -21.14 8.52
C PHE A 227 -0.62 -21.83 9.29
N TYR A 228 0.48 -21.12 9.59
CA TYR A 228 1.57 -21.67 10.39
C TYR A 228 1.14 -22.00 11.82
N LYS A 229 0.21 -21.24 12.40
CA LYS A 229 -0.38 -21.54 13.71
C LYS A 229 -1.21 -22.83 13.65
N ALA A 230 -2.12 -22.97 12.68
CA ALA A 230 -2.90 -24.20 12.50
C ALA A 230 -1.98 -25.42 12.31
N ARG A 231 -0.95 -25.30 11.46
CA ARG A 231 0.04 -26.37 11.25
C ARG A 231 0.87 -26.68 12.51
N MET A 232 1.13 -25.70 13.36
CA MET A 232 1.78 -25.87 14.67
C MET A 232 0.85 -26.48 15.72
N GLU A 233 -0.46 -26.33 15.58
CA GLU A 233 -1.47 -26.97 16.43
C GLU A 233 -1.67 -28.44 16.01
N GLU A 234 -1.78 -28.74 14.71
CA GLU A 234 -1.73 -30.11 14.16
C GLU A 234 -0.51 -30.89 14.66
N LEU A 235 0.70 -30.33 14.49
CA LEU A 235 1.95 -30.97 14.90
C LEU A 235 2.08 -31.13 16.44
N ARG A 236 1.28 -30.40 17.24
CA ARG A 236 1.15 -30.65 18.68
C ARG A 236 0.18 -31.79 18.98
N GLU A 237 -0.97 -31.86 18.32
CA GLU A 237 -1.91 -32.98 18.46
C GLU A 237 -1.22 -34.30 18.06
N ASP A 238 -0.49 -34.32 16.93
CA ASP A 238 0.33 -35.45 16.49
C ASP A 238 1.39 -35.85 17.54
N ASN A 239 2.08 -34.87 18.16
CA ASN A 239 3.07 -35.16 19.21
C ASN A 239 2.43 -35.72 20.49
N ILE A 240 1.25 -35.23 20.88
CA ILE A 240 0.51 -35.75 22.04
C ILE A 240 0.13 -37.22 21.79
N ILE A 241 -0.46 -37.52 20.63
CA ILE A 241 -0.82 -38.89 20.24
C ILE A 241 0.41 -39.80 20.20
N LEU A 242 1.56 -39.31 19.70
CA LEU A 242 2.82 -40.06 19.68
C LEU A 242 3.36 -40.32 21.09
N ILE A 243 3.26 -39.36 22.01
CA ILE A 243 3.67 -39.49 23.41
C ILE A 243 2.77 -40.48 24.16
N GLU A 244 1.45 -40.42 23.96
CA GLU A 244 0.47 -41.36 24.53
C GLU A 244 0.70 -42.79 24.01
N THR A 245 0.89 -42.94 22.70
CA THR A 245 1.22 -44.23 22.07
C THR A 245 2.55 -44.78 22.62
N LYS A 246 3.57 -43.91 22.77
CA LYS A 246 4.85 -44.30 23.37
C LYS A 246 4.67 -44.77 24.83
N ALA A 247 3.92 -44.03 25.64
CA ALA A 247 3.68 -44.38 27.04
C ALA A 247 2.96 -45.72 27.19
N MET A 248 1.94 -45.97 26.34
CA MET A 248 1.25 -47.26 26.25
C MET A 248 2.20 -48.42 25.87
N LEU A 249 3.12 -48.20 24.93
CA LEU A 249 4.13 -49.20 24.55
C LEU A 249 5.18 -49.41 25.65
N GLU A 250 5.56 -48.37 26.39
CA GLU A 250 6.44 -48.48 27.56
C GLU A 250 5.77 -49.27 28.70
N GLU A 251 4.46 -49.08 28.94
CA GLU A 251 3.68 -49.88 29.89
C GLU A 251 3.52 -51.34 29.43
N GLN A 252 3.23 -51.60 28.16
CA GLN A 252 3.22 -52.97 27.64
C GLN A 252 4.58 -53.66 27.80
N LEU A 253 5.68 -52.92 27.64
CA LEU A 253 7.03 -53.43 27.85
C LEU A 253 7.37 -53.70 29.32
N THR A 254 6.89 -52.90 30.29
CA THR A 254 7.05 -53.20 31.72
C THR A 254 6.21 -54.41 32.14
N VAL A 255 4.98 -54.55 31.65
CA VAL A 255 4.14 -55.73 31.87
C VAL A 255 4.77 -56.98 31.24
N ALA A 256 5.36 -56.88 30.05
CA ALA A 256 6.07 -57.99 29.41
C ALA A 256 7.32 -58.41 30.21
N ARG A 257 8.09 -57.45 30.74
CA ARG A 257 9.24 -57.71 31.63
C ARG A 257 8.80 -58.41 32.91
N ALA A 258 7.80 -57.89 33.62
CA ALA A 258 7.29 -58.49 34.85
C ALA A 258 6.75 -59.93 34.67
N ARG A 259 6.15 -60.24 33.50
CA ARG A 259 5.79 -61.62 33.12
C ARG A 259 7.02 -62.50 32.92
N GLY A 260 8.07 -61.96 32.30
CA GLY A 260 9.37 -62.62 32.16
C GLY A 260 10.01 -62.88 33.52
N ASP A 261 10.04 -61.91 34.42
CA ASP A 261 10.57 -62.06 35.79
C ASP A 261 9.81 -63.16 36.54
N LYS A 262 8.48 -63.19 36.46
CA LYS A 262 7.68 -64.24 37.10
C LYS A 262 7.88 -65.63 36.48
N LEU A 263 8.20 -65.71 35.18
CA LEU A 263 8.60 -66.96 34.54
C LEU A 263 9.93 -67.48 35.09
N HIS A 264 10.94 -66.62 35.27
CA HIS A 264 12.22 -67.01 35.89
C HIS A 264 12.05 -67.46 37.36
N GLU A 265 11.14 -66.86 38.12
CA GLU A 265 10.79 -67.36 39.47
C GLU A 265 10.20 -68.78 39.41
N LEU A 266 9.26 -69.03 38.50
CA LEU A 266 8.62 -70.34 38.33
C LEU A 266 9.60 -71.41 37.81
N GLU A 267 10.55 -71.05 36.94
CA GLU A 267 11.64 -71.94 36.52
C GLU A 267 12.56 -72.31 37.69
N LYS A 268 12.90 -71.33 38.54
CA LYS A 268 13.69 -71.56 39.76
C LYS A 268 12.96 -72.48 40.75
N GLU A 269 11.66 -72.29 40.95
CA GLU A 269 10.81 -73.19 41.74
C GLU A 269 10.76 -74.60 41.11
N ASN A 270 10.61 -74.70 39.79
CA ASN A 270 10.59 -75.97 39.05
C ASN A 270 11.91 -76.75 39.20
N LEU A 271 13.06 -76.08 39.14
CA LEU A 271 14.38 -76.67 39.38
C LEU A 271 14.54 -77.13 40.84
N GLN A 272 14.04 -76.37 41.82
CA GLN A 272 14.04 -76.80 43.23
C GLN A 272 13.16 -78.02 43.47
N LEU A 273 11.99 -78.11 42.81
CA LEU A 273 11.11 -79.28 42.88
C LEU A 273 11.74 -80.51 42.21
N LYS A 274 12.45 -80.33 41.07
CA LYS A 274 13.23 -81.39 40.42
C LYS A 274 14.36 -81.92 41.31
N SER A 275 15.08 -81.05 42.02
CA SER A 275 16.09 -81.47 43.00
C SER A 275 15.45 -82.32 44.10
N LYS A 276 14.39 -81.82 44.75
CA LYS A 276 13.68 -82.55 45.82
C LYS A 276 13.09 -83.88 45.36
N LEU A 277 12.63 -83.96 44.12
CA LEU A 277 12.18 -85.22 43.53
C LEU A 277 13.36 -86.19 43.40
N HIS A 278 14.50 -85.75 42.87
CA HIS A 278 15.69 -86.57 42.76
C HIS A 278 16.22 -87.04 44.13
N ASP A 279 16.21 -86.17 45.15
CA ASP A 279 16.58 -86.51 46.52
C ASP A 279 15.68 -87.66 47.06
N VAL A 280 14.36 -87.56 46.87
CA VAL A 280 13.39 -88.61 47.27
C VAL A 280 13.51 -89.89 46.42
N GLU A 281 13.90 -89.79 45.14
CA GLU A 281 14.20 -90.95 44.30
C GLU A 281 15.46 -91.68 44.75
N LEU A 282 16.50 -90.96 45.20
CA LEU A 282 17.70 -91.53 45.81
C LEU A 282 17.37 -92.22 47.13
N ASP A 283 16.62 -91.58 48.03
CA ASP A 283 16.15 -92.18 49.28
C ASP A 283 15.40 -93.49 49.02
N ARG A 284 14.38 -93.45 48.14
CA ARG A 284 13.61 -94.63 47.69
C ARG A 284 14.51 -95.75 47.15
N ASP A 285 15.52 -95.41 46.35
CA ASP A 285 16.42 -96.38 45.76
C ASP A 285 17.47 -96.92 46.76
N THR A 286 17.69 -96.23 47.89
CA THR A 286 18.42 -96.80 49.04
C THR A 286 17.54 -97.70 49.91
N ASP A 287 16.29 -97.31 50.18
CA ASP A 287 15.31 -98.17 50.86
C ASP A 287 15.08 -99.47 50.08
N LYS A 288 14.95 -99.38 48.75
CA LYS A 288 14.81 -100.53 47.87
C LYS A 288 16.01 -101.49 47.98
N LYS A 289 17.24 -100.97 47.97
CA LYS A 289 18.46 -101.78 48.20
C LYS A 289 18.46 -102.40 49.59
N ARG A 290 18.06 -101.68 50.64
CA ARG A 290 18.02 -102.24 52.00
C ARG A 290 16.94 -103.31 52.15
N ILE A 291 15.83 -103.22 51.42
CA ILE A 291 14.83 -104.29 51.30
C ILE A 291 15.40 -105.49 50.54
N GLU A 292 16.16 -105.27 49.46
CA GLU A 292 16.84 -106.34 48.71
C GLU A 292 17.88 -107.06 49.58
N GLU A 293 18.74 -106.32 50.30
CA GLU A 293 19.67 -106.86 51.32
C GLU A 293 18.93 -107.69 52.39
N LEU A 294 17.84 -107.17 52.95
CA LEU A 294 17.05 -107.87 53.98
C LEU A 294 16.36 -109.13 53.43
N LEU A 295 15.98 -109.15 52.15
CA LEU A 295 15.44 -110.34 51.48
C LEU A 295 16.54 -111.39 51.22
N GLU A 296 17.76 -110.97 50.87
CA GLU A 296 18.91 -111.86 50.76
C GLU A 296 19.34 -112.42 52.13
N GLU A 297 19.46 -111.58 53.17
CA GLU A 297 19.69 -111.98 54.56
C GLU A 297 18.66 -113.02 55.02
N ASN A 298 17.36 -112.75 54.78
CA ASN A 298 16.27 -113.65 55.16
C ASN A 298 16.27 -114.95 54.33
N MET A 299 16.59 -114.92 53.03
CA MET A 299 16.72 -116.12 52.21
C MET A 299 17.91 -116.98 52.65
N VAL A 300 19.04 -116.37 53.04
CA VAL A 300 20.19 -117.09 53.61
C VAL A 300 19.82 -117.73 54.97
N LEU A 301 19.06 -117.03 55.82
CA LEU A 301 18.54 -117.58 57.07
C LEU A 301 17.54 -118.72 56.83
N GLU A 302 16.65 -118.61 55.85
CA GLU A 302 15.71 -119.68 55.49
C GLU A 302 16.44 -120.90 54.89
N ILE A 303 17.50 -120.68 54.10
CA ILE A 303 18.39 -121.75 53.60
C ILE A 303 19.13 -122.41 54.77
N ALA A 304 19.70 -121.64 55.70
CA ALA A 304 20.38 -122.17 56.87
C ALA A 304 19.42 -122.95 57.81
N GLN A 305 18.19 -122.46 57.98
CA GLN A 305 17.13 -123.18 58.70
C GLN A 305 16.75 -124.47 57.98
N LYS A 306 16.55 -124.44 56.65
CA LYS A 306 16.29 -125.64 55.83
C LYS A 306 17.47 -126.61 55.87
N GLN A 307 18.71 -126.13 55.89
CA GLN A 307 19.91 -126.96 56.04
C GLN A 307 19.97 -127.61 57.43
N SER A 308 19.77 -126.87 58.52
CA SER A 308 19.74 -127.43 59.88
C SER A 308 18.56 -128.40 60.09
N MET A 309 17.40 -128.12 59.50
CA MET A 309 16.26 -129.05 59.45
C MET A 309 16.58 -130.29 58.60
N ASN A 310 17.28 -130.14 57.48
CA ASN A 310 17.72 -131.24 56.63
C ASN A 310 18.85 -132.04 57.28
N GLU A 311 19.74 -131.45 58.07
CA GLU A 311 20.75 -132.15 58.88
C GLU A 311 20.07 -132.93 60.00
N SER A 312 19.08 -132.34 60.66
CA SER A 312 18.24 -133.03 61.66
C SER A 312 17.46 -134.18 61.02
N ALA A 313 16.93 -133.98 59.82
CA ALA A 313 16.26 -135.03 59.04
C ALA A 313 17.25 -136.04 58.44
N HIS A 314 18.51 -135.67 58.17
CA HIS A 314 19.55 -136.57 57.67
C HIS A 314 20.15 -137.41 58.82
N LEU A 315 20.22 -136.88 60.04
CA LEU A 315 20.48 -137.67 61.24
C LEU A 315 19.30 -138.63 61.52
N GLY A 316 18.06 -138.16 61.36
CA GLY A 316 16.86 -139.01 61.36
C GLY A 316 16.88 -140.08 60.25
N TRP A 317 17.37 -139.73 59.06
CA TRP A 317 17.49 -140.63 57.92
C TRP A 317 18.71 -141.54 57.99
N GLU A 318 19.78 -141.21 58.73
CA GLU A 318 20.85 -142.14 59.06
C GLU A 318 20.37 -143.17 60.09
N LEU A 319 19.60 -142.73 61.09
CA LEU A 319 18.83 -143.62 61.97
C LEU A 319 17.84 -144.52 61.20
N GLU A 320 17.31 -144.06 60.06
CA GLU A 320 16.35 -144.81 59.23
C GLU A 320 16.98 -145.60 58.06
N GLN A 321 18.17 -145.23 57.56
CA GLN A 321 18.98 -145.98 56.59
C GLN A 321 19.78 -147.11 57.25
N LEU A 322 20.07 -146.99 58.54
CA LEU A 322 20.32 -148.15 59.41
C LEU A 322 19.12 -149.11 59.46
N SER A 323 17.95 -148.77 58.85
CA SER A 323 16.76 -149.61 58.79
C SER A 323 16.27 -150.09 57.40
N LYS A 324 16.52 -149.40 56.25
CA LYS A 324 16.20 -149.86 54.85
C LYS A 324 16.96 -149.13 53.71
N SER A 325 17.16 -149.81 52.56
CA SER A 325 17.77 -149.30 51.29
C SER A 325 17.25 -149.98 49.97
N THR A 326 17.46 -149.42 48.73
CA THR A 326 17.59 -150.05 47.33
C THR A 326 16.64 -149.66 46.09
N ASP A 327 17.22 -149.21 44.91
CA ASP A 327 16.97 -149.18 43.37
C ASP A 327 15.64 -148.81 42.55
N LEU A 328 15.44 -148.67 41.17
CA LEU A 328 16.03 -148.17 39.82
C LEU A 328 15.00 -148.38 38.59
N ALA A 329 15.12 -148.15 37.22
CA ALA A 329 15.50 -147.03 36.24
C ALA A 329 15.16 -147.26 34.67
N ASP A 330 15.28 -146.25 33.74
CA ASP A 330 15.38 -146.17 32.18
C ASP A 330 14.17 -146.10 31.12
N SER A 331 14.35 -145.41 29.93
CA SER A 331 14.12 -145.87 28.47
C SER A 331 13.61 -144.93 27.27
N LYS A 332 13.43 -145.44 25.99
CA LYS A 332 13.65 -144.76 24.62
C LYS A 332 12.56 -144.74 23.43
N LYS A 333 12.94 -144.73 22.08
CA LYS A 333 12.27 -144.12 20.83
C LYS A 333 11.95 -145.02 19.55
N SER A 334 11.32 -144.51 18.44
CA SER A 334 11.27 -145.09 17.02
C SER A 334 10.91 -144.13 15.80
N PHE A 335 10.66 -144.64 14.56
CA PHE A 335 10.83 -144.02 13.18
C PHE A 335 9.61 -144.09 12.20
N VAL A 336 9.22 -142.97 11.53
CA VAL A 336 8.14 -142.89 10.46
C VAL A 336 8.36 -141.80 9.35
N PHE A 337 9.32 -140.87 9.50
CA PHE A 337 9.24 -139.50 8.93
C PHE A 337 9.42 -139.35 7.39
N GLU A 338 10.16 -140.23 6.72
CA GLU A 338 10.86 -139.90 5.46
C GLU A 338 10.00 -139.83 4.19
N LEU A 339 8.78 -140.41 4.18
CA LEU A 339 7.96 -140.50 2.96
C LEU A 339 7.19 -139.21 2.60
N ASN A 340 7.08 -138.24 3.52
CA ASN A 340 6.27 -137.03 3.31
C ASN A 340 7.00 -135.91 2.51
N GLU A 341 8.31 -136.03 2.36
CA GLU A 341 9.17 -134.92 1.91
C GLU A 341 9.18 -134.74 0.38
N CYS A 342 9.12 -135.86 -0.37
CA CYS A 342 9.28 -135.85 -1.83
C CYS A 342 8.11 -135.20 -2.59
N ALA A 343 6.86 -135.42 -2.15
CA ALA A 343 5.68 -134.84 -2.79
C ALA A 343 5.62 -133.31 -2.62
N SER A 344 5.97 -132.84 -1.42
CA SER A 344 5.92 -131.43 -1.02
C SER A 344 6.83 -130.53 -1.87
N SER A 345 7.99 -131.04 -2.28
CA SER A 345 9.00 -130.27 -3.03
C SER A 345 8.52 -129.76 -4.40
N ARG A 346 7.67 -130.51 -5.10
CA ARG A 346 7.25 -130.16 -6.48
C ARG A 346 6.12 -129.13 -6.55
N ILE A 347 5.30 -129.03 -5.50
CA ILE A 347 4.23 -128.01 -5.39
C ILE A 347 4.86 -126.63 -5.16
N LEU A 348 5.76 -126.54 -4.17
CA LEU A 348 6.48 -125.32 -3.79
C LEU A 348 7.20 -124.63 -4.96
N LYS A 349 7.65 -125.40 -5.95
CA LYS A 349 8.30 -124.89 -7.16
C LYS A 349 7.33 -124.09 -8.04
N LEU A 350 6.14 -124.64 -8.30
CA LEU A 350 5.12 -124.00 -9.13
C LEU A 350 4.46 -122.81 -8.43
N GLU A 351 4.30 -122.88 -7.10
CA GLU A 351 3.86 -121.73 -6.29
C GLU A 351 4.83 -120.56 -6.43
N LYS A 352 6.14 -120.80 -6.30
CA LYS A 352 7.17 -119.77 -6.43
C LYS A 352 7.22 -119.14 -7.84
N ASP A 353 7.08 -119.95 -8.88
CA ASP A 353 7.13 -119.48 -10.27
C ASP A 353 5.82 -118.74 -10.68
N ASN A 354 4.69 -118.99 -10.00
CA ASN A 354 3.46 -118.20 -10.15
C ASN A 354 3.52 -116.88 -9.35
N GLN A 355 4.10 -116.92 -8.13
CA GLN A 355 4.32 -115.75 -7.28
C GLN A 355 5.23 -114.71 -7.96
N SER A 356 6.30 -115.14 -8.66
CA SER A 356 7.20 -114.23 -9.37
C SER A 356 6.51 -113.53 -10.55
N LEU A 357 5.68 -114.25 -11.32
CA LEU A 357 4.89 -113.66 -12.41
C LEU A 357 3.85 -112.65 -11.89
N GLN A 358 3.22 -112.92 -10.73
CA GLN A 358 2.34 -111.95 -10.08
C GLN A 358 3.09 -110.68 -9.65
N ASN A 359 4.28 -110.81 -9.08
CA ASN A 359 5.11 -109.67 -8.71
C ASN A 359 5.47 -108.80 -9.93
N THR A 360 5.93 -109.39 -11.03
CA THR A 360 6.25 -108.61 -12.25
C THR A 360 5.03 -107.93 -12.89
N ILE A 361 3.83 -108.53 -12.78
CA ILE A 361 2.59 -107.88 -13.21
C ILE A 361 2.23 -106.70 -12.29
N GLN A 362 2.53 -106.79 -10.99
CA GLN A 362 2.33 -105.68 -10.06
C GLN A 362 3.34 -104.55 -10.30
N GLU A 363 4.63 -104.88 -10.43
CA GLU A 363 5.70 -103.93 -10.77
C GLU A 363 5.39 -103.12 -12.04
N LEU A 364 4.87 -103.78 -13.09
CA LEU A 364 4.46 -103.10 -14.32
C LEU A 364 3.22 -102.19 -14.15
N ARG A 365 2.31 -102.52 -13.22
CA ARG A 365 1.18 -101.64 -12.87
C ARG A 365 1.64 -100.44 -12.06
N ASP A 366 2.53 -100.64 -11.10
CA ASP A 366 3.07 -99.57 -10.25
C ASP A 366 3.93 -98.60 -11.10
N LEU A 367 4.64 -99.11 -12.11
CA LEU A 367 5.32 -98.30 -13.13
C LEU A 367 4.34 -97.52 -14.03
N SER A 368 3.19 -98.11 -14.38
CA SER A 368 2.13 -97.40 -15.12
C SER A 368 1.48 -96.28 -14.29
N LEU A 369 1.22 -96.53 -13.01
CA LEU A 369 0.64 -95.55 -12.09
C LEU A 369 1.63 -94.40 -11.80
N THR A 370 2.91 -94.71 -11.57
CA THR A 370 3.93 -93.67 -11.34
C THR A 370 4.26 -92.84 -12.59
N THR A 371 4.11 -93.40 -13.80
CA THR A 371 4.20 -92.62 -15.05
C THR A 371 2.96 -91.74 -15.28
N GLU A 372 1.76 -92.21 -14.95
CA GLU A 372 0.55 -91.38 -14.98
C GLU A 372 0.61 -90.25 -13.93
N GLU A 373 0.96 -90.55 -12.67
CA GLU A 373 1.18 -89.55 -11.62
C GLU A 373 2.23 -88.50 -11.98
N SER A 374 3.36 -88.90 -12.57
CA SER A 374 4.41 -87.94 -12.97
C SER A 374 3.99 -87.08 -14.16
N SER A 375 3.13 -87.58 -15.05
CA SER A 375 2.52 -86.75 -16.10
C SER A 375 1.57 -85.68 -15.52
N LEU A 376 0.77 -86.03 -14.50
CA LEU A 376 -0.10 -85.08 -13.81
C LEU A 376 0.71 -84.01 -13.07
N LYS A 377 1.73 -84.43 -12.31
CA LYS A 377 2.66 -83.51 -11.60
C LYS A 377 3.39 -82.58 -12.58
N PHE A 378 3.75 -83.05 -13.77
CA PHE A 378 4.34 -82.20 -14.81
C PHE A 378 3.35 -81.12 -15.30
N VAL A 379 2.09 -81.48 -15.57
CA VAL A 379 1.04 -80.53 -15.98
C VAL A 379 0.70 -79.53 -14.87
N GLU A 380 0.80 -79.91 -13.60
CA GLU A 380 0.66 -79.01 -12.45
C GLU A 380 1.85 -78.03 -12.35
N LEU A 381 3.08 -78.52 -12.45
CA LEU A 381 4.30 -77.69 -12.47
C LEU A 381 4.37 -76.76 -13.69
N GLU A 382 3.82 -77.15 -14.83
CA GLU A 382 3.71 -76.29 -16.02
C GLU A 382 2.69 -75.16 -15.80
N LYS A 383 1.53 -75.45 -15.20
CA LYS A 383 0.56 -74.42 -14.80
C LYS A 383 1.13 -73.47 -13.75
N GLU A 384 1.87 -73.99 -12.77
CA GLU A 384 2.54 -73.17 -11.75
C GLU A 384 3.61 -72.28 -12.39
N ASN A 385 4.47 -72.82 -13.27
CA ASN A 385 5.43 -72.01 -14.05
C ASN A 385 4.72 -70.90 -14.83
N GLN A 386 3.64 -71.20 -15.56
CA GLN A 386 2.90 -70.16 -16.30
C GLN A 386 2.29 -69.08 -15.38
N GLN A 387 1.88 -69.43 -14.16
CA GLN A 387 1.43 -68.46 -13.16
C GLN A 387 2.59 -67.63 -12.60
N LEU A 388 3.73 -68.25 -12.32
CA LEU A 388 4.95 -67.59 -11.85
C LEU A 388 5.52 -66.65 -12.93
N SER A 389 5.56 -67.05 -14.21
CA SER A 389 5.94 -66.16 -15.32
C SER A 389 5.05 -64.92 -15.40
N LYS A 390 3.72 -65.09 -15.33
CA LYS A 390 2.75 -63.97 -15.30
C LYS A 390 2.88 -63.09 -14.04
N LYS A 391 3.40 -63.64 -12.93
CA LYS A 391 3.69 -62.90 -11.71
C LYS A 391 5.00 -62.12 -11.82
N ILE A 392 6.03 -62.71 -12.42
CA ILE A 392 7.32 -62.08 -12.75
C ILE A 392 7.10 -60.93 -13.72
N GLU A 393 6.35 -61.13 -14.80
CA GLU A 393 5.99 -60.10 -15.79
C GLU A 393 5.29 -58.90 -15.12
N LYS A 394 4.34 -59.16 -14.21
CA LYS A 394 3.67 -58.09 -13.44
C LYS A 394 4.61 -57.36 -12.51
N LEU A 395 5.53 -58.07 -11.84
CA LEU A 395 6.54 -57.47 -10.98
C LEU A 395 7.57 -56.65 -11.77
N GLN A 396 8.00 -57.11 -12.95
CA GLN A 396 8.86 -56.35 -13.86
C GLN A 396 8.18 -55.05 -14.33
N ASN A 397 6.90 -55.13 -14.74
CA ASN A 397 6.11 -53.94 -15.11
C ASN A 397 5.87 -52.98 -13.93
N GLN A 398 5.88 -53.48 -12.69
CA GLN A 398 5.78 -52.64 -11.49
C GLN A 398 7.13 -51.97 -11.18
N ILE A 399 8.23 -52.73 -11.24
CA ILE A 399 9.60 -52.23 -11.05
C ILE A 399 9.94 -51.14 -12.07
N GLU A 400 9.57 -51.31 -13.35
CA GLU A 400 9.86 -50.30 -14.39
C GLU A 400 9.05 -49.00 -14.16
N LYS A 401 7.83 -49.10 -13.60
CA LYS A 401 7.03 -47.92 -13.20
C LYS A 401 7.58 -47.22 -11.96
N GLU A 402 8.00 -47.99 -10.95
CA GLU A 402 8.63 -47.44 -9.74
C GLU A 402 9.98 -46.79 -10.09
N LYS A 403 10.74 -47.38 -11.02
CA LYS A 403 11.96 -46.80 -11.59
C LYS A 403 11.70 -45.49 -12.33
N GLN A 404 10.67 -45.42 -13.19
CA GLN A 404 10.29 -44.16 -13.83
C GLN A 404 9.86 -43.12 -12.80
N SER A 405 8.99 -43.48 -11.85
CA SER A 405 8.56 -42.58 -10.78
C SER A 405 9.71 -42.09 -9.90
N ASN A 406 10.73 -42.93 -9.67
CA ASN A 406 11.95 -42.51 -8.96
C ASN A 406 12.80 -41.54 -9.78
N GLN A 407 12.89 -41.71 -11.11
CA GLN A 407 13.58 -40.75 -11.98
C GLN A 407 12.83 -39.42 -12.05
N ASP A 408 11.50 -39.45 -12.12
CA ASP A 408 10.67 -38.23 -12.09
C ASP A 408 10.82 -37.48 -10.75
N LEU A 409 10.92 -38.21 -9.63
CA LEU A 409 11.21 -37.66 -8.30
C LEU A 409 12.66 -37.17 -8.14
N GLU A 410 13.63 -37.82 -8.79
CA GLU A 410 15.05 -37.42 -8.79
C GLU A 410 15.23 -36.09 -9.55
N ILE A 411 14.57 -35.94 -10.71
CA ILE A 411 14.52 -34.67 -11.46
C ILE A 411 13.87 -33.57 -10.61
N LEU A 412 12.70 -33.83 -10.01
CA LEU A 412 12.03 -32.86 -9.14
C LEU A 412 12.89 -32.50 -7.90
N SER A 413 13.63 -33.45 -7.35
CA SER A 413 14.59 -33.22 -6.27
C SER A 413 15.75 -32.33 -6.72
N GLU A 414 16.30 -32.52 -7.93
CA GLU A 414 17.31 -31.60 -8.47
C GLU A 414 16.76 -30.18 -8.69
N GLU A 415 15.52 -30.05 -9.18
CA GLU A 415 14.88 -28.75 -9.39
C GLU A 415 14.65 -28.01 -8.06
N LEU A 416 14.15 -28.72 -7.03
CA LEU A 416 14.01 -28.17 -5.67
C LEU A 416 15.36 -27.83 -5.02
N ILE A 417 16.45 -28.55 -5.33
CA ILE A 417 17.80 -28.18 -4.89
C ILE A 417 18.25 -26.88 -5.58
N LYS A 418 18.05 -26.75 -6.90
CA LYS A 418 18.40 -25.54 -7.67
C LYS A 418 17.59 -24.32 -7.22
N GLU A 419 16.31 -24.50 -6.89
CA GLU A 419 15.47 -23.43 -6.31
C GLU A 419 15.94 -23.06 -4.90
N LYS A 420 16.22 -24.05 -4.04
CA LYS A 420 16.78 -23.82 -2.70
C LYS A 420 18.10 -23.05 -2.73
N GLU A 421 19.01 -23.39 -3.66
CA GLU A 421 20.29 -22.69 -3.84
C GLU A 421 20.07 -21.22 -4.27
N GLN A 422 19.13 -20.96 -5.18
CA GLN A 422 18.75 -19.60 -5.57
C GLN A 422 18.14 -18.81 -4.41
N LEU A 423 17.18 -19.40 -3.68
CA LEU A 423 16.56 -18.79 -2.50
C LEU A 423 17.58 -18.54 -1.37
N GLN A 424 18.54 -19.44 -1.17
CA GLN A 424 19.63 -19.24 -0.22
C GLN A 424 20.55 -18.08 -0.67
N GLY A 425 20.90 -17.99 -1.95
CA GLY A 425 21.66 -16.86 -2.49
C GLY A 425 20.94 -15.51 -2.30
N VAL A 426 19.61 -15.47 -2.51
CA VAL A 426 18.78 -14.29 -2.22
C VAL A 426 18.73 -13.99 -0.71
N MET A 427 18.62 -15.00 0.14
CA MET A 427 18.68 -14.81 1.60
C MET A 427 20.04 -14.27 2.07
N GLU A 428 21.14 -14.74 1.48
CA GLU A 428 22.49 -14.29 1.80
C GLU A 428 22.76 -12.85 1.34
N THR A 429 22.26 -12.42 0.17
CA THR A 429 22.34 -11.01 -0.26
C THR A 429 21.47 -10.10 0.61
N VAL A 430 20.21 -10.47 0.89
CA VAL A 430 19.33 -9.72 1.80
C VAL A 430 19.94 -9.64 3.20
N LYS A 431 20.58 -10.71 3.68
CA LYS A 431 21.31 -10.67 4.96
C LYS A 431 22.51 -9.72 4.89
N ALA A 432 23.33 -9.76 3.85
CA ALA A 432 24.46 -8.85 3.70
C ALA A 432 24.02 -7.37 3.66
N ASP A 433 22.88 -7.06 3.02
CA ASP A 433 22.30 -5.72 3.03
C ASP A 433 21.70 -5.32 4.39
N LYS A 434 21.19 -6.27 5.18
CA LYS A 434 20.78 -6.03 6.56
C LYS A 434 21.96 -5.82 7.49
N ASP A 435 23.02 -6.61 7.35
CA ASP A 435 24.27 -6.46 8.11
C ASP A 435 24.94 -5.11 7.76
N ARG A 436 24.92 -4.66 6.49
CA ARG A 436 25.29 -3.28 6.11
C ARG A 436 24.45 -2.24 6.83
N GLN A 437 23.12 -2.32 6.71
CA GLN A 437 22.20 -1.36 7.35
C GLN A 437 22.37 -1.30 8.87
N ILE A 438 22.67 -2.43 9.53
CA ILE A 438 22.97 -2.48 10.97
C ILE A 438 24.30 -1.79 11.27
N ASN A 439 25.35 -2.02 10.48
CA ASN A 439 26.65 -1.35 10.65
C ASN A 439 26.56 0.18 10.43
N ASP A 440 25.73 0.64 9.49
CA ASP A 440 25.52 2.06 9.22
C ASP A 440 24.76 2.72 10.40
N LEU A 441 23.66 2.09 10.85
CA LEU A 441 22.90 2.55 12.03
C LEU A 441 23.73 2.48 13.32
N GLN A 442 24.66 1.53 13.44
CA GLN A 442 25.53 1.44 14.60
C GLN A 442 26.62 2.52 14.57
N GLN A 443 27.17 2.88 13.41
CA GLN A 443 28.04 4.05 13.28
C GLN A 443 27.31 5.36 13.61
N GLU A 444 26.05 5.51 13.17
CA GLU A 444 25.21 6.66 13.55
C GLU A 444 24.95 6.69 15.06
N ASN A 445 24.63 5.55 15.66
CA ASN A 445 24.40 5.41 17.10
C ASN A 445 25.69 5.70 17.91
N ASP A 446 26.85 5.20 17.48
CA ASP A 446 28.14 5.50 18.11
C ASP A 446 28.52 6.98 17.98
N HIS A 447 28.23 7.61 16.84
CA HIS A 447 28.38 9.06 16.66
C HIS A 447 27.44 9.86 17.57
N LEU A 448 26.16 9.51 17.64
CA LEU A 448 25.18 10.11 18.55
C LEU A 448 25.57 9.90 20.01
N ASN A 449 26.09 8.72 20.38
CA ASN A 449 26.63 8.46 21.71
C ASN A 449 27.87 9.30 22.00
N GLN A 450 28.77 9.51 21.03
CA GLN A 450 29.92 10.41 21.18
C GLN A 450 29.48 11.87 21.38
N VAL A 451 28.45 12.33 20.65
CA VAL A 451 27.86 13.67 20.82
C VAL A 451 27.17 13.79 22.18
N VAL A 452 26.40 12.78 22.60
CA VAL A 452 25.73 12.72 23.91
C VAL A 452 26.75 12.65 25.04
N LEU A 453 27.85 11.91 24.90
CA LEU A 453 28.96 11.91 25.86
C LEU A 453 29.64 13.27 25.91
N SER A 454 29.84 13.94 24.77
CA SER A 454 30.43 15.30 24.70
C SER A 454 29.50 16.39 25.27
N LEU A 455 28.18 16.17 25.25
CA LEU A 455 27.18 17.00 25.92
C LEU A 455 27.12 16.68 27.42
N ARG A 456 27.12 15.40 27.79
CA ARG A 456 27.15 14.93 29.19
C ARG A 456 28.43 15.36 29.89
N GLN A 457 29.59 15.35 29.25
CA GLN A 457 30.84 15.87 29.85
C GLN A 457 30.76 17.38 30.11
N ARG A 458 30.20 18.17 29.18
CA ARG A 458 29.97 19.62 29.41
C ARG A 458 28.97 19.87 30.55
N ALA A 459 27.87 19.13 30.57
CA ALA A 459 26.90 19.19 31.66
C ALA A 459 27.49 18.69 33.00
N GLN A 460 28.32 17.64 32.96
CA GLN A 460 28.99 17.06 34.12
C GLN A 460 29.99 18.05 34.70
N VAL A 461 30.88 18.65 33.90
CA VAL A 461 31.82 19.69 34.37
C VAL A 461 31.08 20.88 34.99
N SER A 462 29.96 21.32 34.39
CA SER A 462 29.10 22.34 34.98
C SER A 462 28.47 21.89 36.32
N SER A 463 27.99 20.66 36.39
CA SER A 463 27.41 20.09 37.60
C SER A 463 28.45 19.80 38.69
N GLU A 464 29.68 19.42 38.33
CA GLU A 464 30.79 19.16 39.25
C GLU A 464 31.34 20.45 39.83
N ALA A 465 31.36 21.56 39.08
CA ALA A 465 31.66 22.87 39.65
C ALA A 465 30.62 23.21 40.73
N ARG A 466 29.33 23.11 40.40
CA ARG A 466 28.21 23.35 41.33
C ARG A 466 28.20 22.37 42.51
N VAL A 467 28.54 21.10 42.31
CA VAL A 467 28.66 20.09 43.37
C VAL A 467 29.88 20.38 44.24
N LYS A 468 31.03 20.77 43.70
CA LYS A 468 32.20 21.20 44.50
C LYS A 468 31.91 22.43 45.34
N ASP A 469 31.01 23.32 44.91
CA ASP A 469 30.55 24.44 45.74
C ASP A 469 29.57 23.98 46.82
N ILE A 470 28.62 23.10 46.49
CA ILE A 470 27.72 22.45 47.46
C ILE A 470 28.47 21.51 48.43
N GLU A 471 29.62 20.95 48.05
CA GLU A 471 30.50 20.14 48.90
C GLU A 471 31.28 21.00 49.89
N LYS A 472 31.72 22.21 49.50
CA LYS A 472 32.28 23.20 50.45
C LYS A 472 31.22 23.59 51.47
N GLU A 473 30.01 23.89 51.00
CA GLU A 473 28.88 24.27 51.87
C GLU A 473 28.47 23.12 52.80
N ASN A 474 28.31 21.90 52.29
CA ASN A 474 28.06 20.71 53.10
C ASN A 474 29.23 20.34 54.02
N LYS A 475 30.47 20.65 53.67
CA LYS A 475 31.62 20.46 54.57
C LYS A 475 31.54 21.43 55.75
N MET A 476 31.26 22.72 55.50
CA MET A 476 31.01 23.71 56.56
C MET A 476 29.83 23.26 57.45
N LEU A 477 28.74 22.78 56.85
CA LEU A 477 27.60 22.23 57.59
C LEU A 477 27.98 20.99 58.40
N HIS A 478 28.72 20.03 57.83
CA HIS A 478 29.21 18.85 58.54
C HIS A 478 30.18 19.19 59.68
N GLU A 479 31.00 20.23 59.55
CA GLU A 479 31.83 20.75 60.65
C GLU A 479 30.95 21.31 61.79
N THR A 480 29.86 22.05 61.49
CA THR A 480 28.89 22.48 62.52
C THR A 480 28.03 21.33 63.10
N VAL A 481 27.70 20.32 62.30
CA VAL A 481 26.92 19.14 62.73
C VAL A 481 27.79 18.19 63.57
N THR A 482 29.07 18.05 63.28
CA THR A 482 30.00 17.29 64.13
C THR A 482 30.34 18.04 65.42
N GLU A 483 30.46 19.37 65.39
CA GLU A 483 30.50 20.18 66.62
C GLU A 483 29.27 19.95 67.52
N THR A 484 28.05 20.03 66.96
CA THR A 484 26.82 19.85 67.73
C THR A 484 26.61 18.39 68.18
N SER A 485 26.97 17.41 67.36
CA SER A 485 27.03 15.99 67.74
C SER A 485 28.04 15.70 68.87
N SER A 486 29.21 16.38 68.86
CA SER A 486 30.20 16.25 69.94
C SER A 486 29.70 16.80 71.29
N LYS A 487 28.76 17.75 71.25
CA LYS A 487 28.07 18.30 72.43
C LYS A 487 26.94 17.36 72.88
N LEU A 488 26.21 16.73 71.94
CA LEU A 488 25.17 15.73 72.22
C LEU A 488 25.73 14.43 72.83
N SER A 489 26.82 13.89 72.27
CA SER A 489 27.43 12.63 72.73
C SER A 489 27.94 12.69 74.18
N LYS A 490 28.27 13.89 74.69
CA LYS A 490 28.63 14.10 76.11
C LYS A 490 27.42 13.92 77.02
N LEU A 491 26.29 14.51 76.67
CA LEU A 491 25.02 14.38 77.38
C LEU A 491 24.49 12.92 77.33
N GLU A 492 24.71 12.20 76.23
CA GLU A 492 24.39 10.77 76.17
C GLU A 492 25.24 9.90 77.09
N PHE A 493 26.51 10.24 77.27
CA PHE A 493 27.41 9.49 78.17
C PHE A 493 26.96 9.63 79.63
N GLU A 494 26.64 10.86 80.06
CA GLU A 494 26.06 11.16 81.38
C GLU A 494 24.75 10.39 81.60
N LYS A 495 23.86 10.35 80.61
CA LYS A 495 22.61 9.56 80.63
C LYS A 495 22.86 8.05 80.76
N LYS A 496 23.89 7.50 80.09
CA LYS A 496 24.21 6.06 80.10
C LYS A 496 24.86 5.60 81.41
N GLN A 497 25.60 6.47 82.10
CA GLN A 497 26.17 6.15 83.42
C GLN A 497 25.07 5.95 84.47
N LEU A 498 24.12 6.89 84.57
CA LEU A 498 23.00 6.83 85.53
C LEU A 498 22.07 5.61 85.37
N HIS A 499 22.07 4.96 84.20
CA HIS A 499 21.23 3.79 83.96
C HIS A 499 21.82 2.50 84.57
N LYS A 500 23.16 2.35 84.60
CA LYS A 500 23.85 1.15 85.11
C LYS A 500 23.73 0.98 86.62
N ASP A 501 23.67 2.08 87.35
CA ASP A 501 23.58 2.06 88.82
C ASP A 501 22.19 1.61 89.32
N PHE A 502 21.18 1.62 88.44
CA PHE A 502 19.80 1.20 88.76
C PHE A 502 19.58 -0.32 88.70
N GLU A 503 20.24 -1.02 87.78
CA GLU A 503 19.98 -2.46 87.55
C GLU A 503 20.61 -3.37 88.62
N GLN A 504 21.79 -3.00 89.15
CA GLN A 504 22.55 -3.82 90.12
C GLN A 504 21.84 -4.03 91.48
N VAL A 505 20.75 -3.30 91.75
CA VAL A 505 19.94 -3.45 92.96
C VAL A 505 18.89 -4.56 92.83
N LYS A 506 18.49 -4.94 91.60
CA LYS A 506 17.31 -5.77 91.36
C LYS A 506 17.55 -7.28 91.50
N GLU A 507 18.74 -7.78 91.18
CA GLU A 507 19.05 -9.22 91.09
C GLU A 507 19.26 -9.97 92.44
N LYS A 508 19.03 -9.30 93.59
CA LYS A 508 19.35 -9.85 94.92
C LYS A 508 18.15 -10.40 95.72
N VAL A 509 16.97 -10.51 95.10
CA VAL A 509 15.72 -10.88 95.81
C VAL A 509 15.26 -12.32 95.55
N GLU A 510 15.50 -12.88 94.36
CA GLU A 510 14.85 -14.11 93.87
C GLU A 510 15.76 -15.34 93.95
N ARG A 511 16.23 -15.75 95.15
CA ARG A 511 17.19 -16.87 95.27
C ARG A 511 17.15 -17.68 96.59
N VAL A 512 15.96 -18.00 97.11
CA VAL A 512 15.82 -18.64 98.44
C VAL A 512 14.90 -19.88 98.52
N GLU A 513 13.88 -20.06 97.65
CA GLU A 513 12.70 -20.88 98.03
C GLU A 513 12.57 -22.30 97.41
N GLU A 514 13.48 -22.78 96.56
CA GLU A 514 13.32 -24.08 95.83
C GLU A 514 14.26 -25.22 96.31
N MET A 515 14.16 -25.64 97.59
CA MET A 515 15.02 -26.70 98.19
C MET A 515 14.25 -27.75 99.02
N GLU A 516 13.13 -28.26 98.49
CA GLU A 516 12.32 -29.35 99.08
C GLU A 516 11.86 -30.37 98.02
N LYS A 517 11.75 -31.70 98.24
CA LYS A 517 12.59 -32.68 98.97
C LYS A 517 12.14 -34.13 98.63
N GLU A 518 12.96 -35.13 98.98
CA GLU A 518 12.82 -36.60 98.82
C GLU A 518 11.44 -37.25 98.59
N LEU A 519 11.38 -38.21 97.65
CA LEU A 519 10.36 -39.28 97.65
C LEU A 519 10.85 -40.63 97.06
N HIS A 520 10.45 -41.74 97.71
CA HIS A 520 10.48 -43.16 97.30
C HIS A 520 11.80 -43.87 96.91
N ARG A 521 12.25 -44.78 97.80
CA ARG A 521 13.46 -45.62 97.70
C ARG A 521 13.21 -47.09 98.13
N LEU A 522 11.96 -47.57 98.17
CA LEU A 522 11.55 -48.74 98.98
C LEU A 522 10.54 -49.66 98.27
N GLU A 523 10.98 -50.68 97.52
CA GLU A 523 10.06 -51.65 96.87
C GLU A 523 10.72 -52.99 96.42
N ARG A 524 11.63 -53.60 97.21
CA ARG A 524 12.44 -54.76 96.75
C ARG A 524 12.73 -55.90 97.75
N GLU A 525 11.88 -56.17 98.74
CA GLU A 525 12.05 -57.35 99.61
C GLU A 525 10.72 -58.11 99.82
N ASN A 526 10.67 -59.40 99.49
CA ASN A 526 10.57 -60.53 100.44
C ASN A 526 10.08 -61.83 99.74
N GLU A 527 10.59 -62.99 100.17
CA GLU A 527 10.34 -64.33 99.59
C GLU A 527 10.52 -65.42 100.68
N GLN A 528 10.11 -66.67 100.39
CA GLN A 528 10.23 -67.92 101.18
C GLN A 528 9.09 -68.26 102.16
N LEU A 529 8.58 -69.50 102.06
CA LEU A 529 8.59 -70.50 103.15
C LEU A 529 8.06 -71.88 102.69
N THR A 530 8.76 -72.96 103.05
CA THR A 530 8.39 -74.36 102.75
C THR A 530 8.28 -75.20 104.03
N LYS A 531 7.47 -76.29 104.03
CA LYS A 531 7.59 -77.48 104.92
C LYS A 531 6.67 -78.64 104.49
N LYS A 532 7.09 -79.88 104.80
CA LYS A 532 6.42 -81.19 104.53
C LYS A 532 6.76 -82.20 105.65
N ALA A 533 6.17 -83.42 105.61
CA ALA A 533 6.46 -84.63 106.43
C ALA A 533 5.91 -84.62 107.89
N ALA A 534 5.68 -85.71 108.65
CA ALA A 534 5.51 -87.19 108.46
C ALA A 534 5.21 -87.84 109.85
N ALA A 535 4.80 -89.10 110.10
CA ALA A 535 4.06 -90.19 109.41
C ALA A 535 3.85 -91.35 110.45
N MET A 536 3.62 -92.62 110.02
CA MET A 536 3.73 -93.90 110.81
C MET A 536 2.60 -94.27 111.82
N LYS A 537 2.39 -95.54 112.26
CA LYS A 537 2.66 -96.91 111.69
C LYS A 537 1.93 -98.03 112.48
N ILE A 538 1.54 -99.09 111.76
CA ILE A 538 0.88 -100.37 112.16
C ILE A 538 1.69 -101.26 113.12
N VAL A 539 1.03 -101.93 114.11
CA VAL A 539 1.31 -103.30 114.64
C VAL A 539 0.09 -103.84 115.41
N THR A 540 -0.50 -105.01 115.05
CA THR A 540 -1.02 -106.12 115.95
C THR A 540 -1.80 -107.23 115.19
N GLU A 541 -1.38 -107.55 113.97
CA GLU A 541 -2.00 -108.59 113.11
C GLU A 541 -1.69 -110.02 113.63
N LYS A 542 -2.52 -110.57 114.53
CA LYS A 542 -2.48 -112.03 114.87
C LYS A 542 -3.63 -112.67 115.66
N VAL A 543 -4.62 -111.93 116.14
CA VAL A 543 -5.89 -112.55 116.63
C VAL A 543 -6.76 -113.02 115.44
N GLU A 544 -6.53 -112.42 114.27
CA GLU A 544 -7.37 -112.51 113.07
C GLU A 544 -7.66 -113.94 112.59
N VAL A 545 -6.65 -114.83 112.58
CA VAL A 545 -6.62 -116.05 111.75
C VAL A 545 -7.83 -116.99 111.94
N LEU A 546 -8.50 -116.99 113.09
CA LEU A 546 -9.67 -117.85 113.36
C LEU A 546 -11.03 -117.13 113.36
N GLU A 547 -11.06 -115.79 113.34
CA GLU A 547 -12.28 -115.03 112.99
C GLU A 547 -12.34 -114.74 111.48
N GLN A 548 -11.19 -114.77 110.81
CA GLN A 548 -10.99 -114.38 109.43
C GLN A 548 -11.67 -115.34 108.42
N GLU A 549 -11.59 -116.66 108.58
CA GLU A 549 -12.23 -117.61 107.64
C GLU A 549 -13.77 -117.41 107.54
N ASN A 550 -14.43 -117.04 108.65
CA ASN A 550 -15.87 -116.76 108.65
C ASN A 550 -16.18 -115.34 108.12
N GLY A 551 -15.27 -114.39 108.32
CA GLY A 551 -15.35 -113.05 107.74
C GLY A 551 -15.12 -113.03 106.22
N ASP A 552 -14.21 -113.87 105.71
CA ASP A 552 -13.82 -113.89 104.30
C ASP A 552 -14.98 -114.32 103.38
N LEU A 553 -15.84 -115.25 103.81
CA LEU A 553 -17.05 -115.67 103.08
C LEU A 553 -18.11 -114.55 102.99
N GLU A 554 -18.23 -113.71 104.02
CA GLU A 554 -19.04 -112.49 103.96
C GLU A 554 -18.40 -111.42 103.06
N VAL A 555 -17.08 -111.24 103.16
CA VAL A 555 -16.31 -110.29 102.34
C VAL A 555 -16.37 -110.68 100.86
N GLU A 556 -16.35 -111.97 100.52
CA GLU A 556 -16.49 -112.45 99.15
C GLU A 556 -17.90 -112.19 98.59
N ASN A 557 -18.96 -112.42 99.36
CA ASN A 557 -20.32 -112.00 98.99
C ASN A 557 -20.43 -110.48 98.74
N ARG A 558 -19.77 -109.67 99.58
CA ARG A 558 -19.71 -108.20 99.41
C ARG A 558 -18.84 -107.78 98.21
N LYS A 559 -17.76 -108.50 97.90
CA LYS A 559 -16.91 -108.30 96.70
C LYS A 559 -17.70 -108.61 95.42
N LEU A 560 -18.43 -109.73 95.38
CA LEU A 560 -19.24 -110.13 94.23
C LEU A 560 -20.38 -109.14 93.94
N ARG A 561 -21.08 -108.64 94.98
CA ARG A 561 -22.04 -107.54 94.80
C ARG A 561 -21.40 -106.28 94.24
N LYS A 562 -20.28 -105.81 94.82
CA LYS A 562 -19.56 -104.65 94.28
C LYS A 562 -19.07 -104.85 92.85
N SER A 563 -18.68 -106.07 92.46
CA SER A 563 -18.31 -106.40 91.09
C SER A 563 -19.50 -106.34 90.14
N LEU A 564 -20.69 -106.79 90.58
CA LEU A 564 -21.92 -106.65 89.80
C LEU A 564 -22.32 -105.18 89.65
N ASP A 565 -22.25 -104.39 90.73
CA ASP A 565 -22.50 -102.96 90.71
C ASP A 565 -21.55 -102.24 89.74
N THR A 566 -20.25 -102.55 89.74
CA THR A 566 -19.30 -101.93 88.79
C THR A 566 -19.56 -102.34 87.34
N LEU A 567 -19.91 -103.60 87.08
CA LEU A 567 -20.30 -104.05 85.74
C LEU A 567 -21.58 -103.37 85.24
N GLN A 568 -22.58 -103.19 86.12
CA GLN A 568 -23.81 -102.48 85.77
C GLN A 568 -23.56 -100.99 85.50
N ASN A 569 -22.71 -100.33 86.29
CA ASN A 569 -22.28 -98.94 86.04
C ASN A 569 -21.45 -98.79 84.75
N VAL A 570 -20.64 -99.79 84.38
CA VAL A 570 -19.92 -99.83 83.10
C VAL A 570 -20.89 -100.03 81.93
N SER A 571 -21.92 -100.87 82.09
CA SER A 571 -22.97 -101.05 81.07
C SER A 571 -23.73 -99.76 80.79
N ILE A 572 -24.14 -99.03 81.83
CA ILE A 572 -24.82 -97.73 81.70
C ILE A 572 -23.91 -96.73 80.96
N ARG A 573 -22.63 -96.60 81.36
CA ARG A 573 -21.66 -95.76 80.65
C ARG A 573 -21.43 -96.16 79.20
N LEU A 574 -21.51 -97.45 78.87
CA LEU A 574 -21.39 -97.92 77.49
C LEU A 574 -22.61 -97.50 76.65
N GLU A 575 -23.82 -97.58 77.22
CA GLU A 575 -25.02 -97.06 76.56
C GLU A 575 -24.99 -95.54 76.41
N ASP A 576 -24.51 -94.81 77.42
CA ASP A 576 -24.35 -93.35 77.36
C ASP A 576 -23.42 -92.96 76.20
N LEU A 577 -22.22 -93.57 76.15
CA LEU A 577 -21.27 -93.37 75.04
C LEU A 577 -21.82 -93.82 73.68
N GLN A 578 -22.71 -94.82 73.62
CA GLN A 578 -23.39 -95.21 72.38
C GLN A 578 -24.46 -94.21 71.94
N ARG A 579 -25.07 -93.45 72.86
CA ARG A 579 -25.99 -92.35 72.53
C ARG A 579 -25.20 -91.12 72.10
N ASP A 580 -24.14 -90.76 72.82
CA ASP A 580 -23.23 -89.66 72.47
C ASP A 580 -22.62 -89.86 71.07
N ASN A 581 -22.12 -91.07 70.76
CA ASN A 581 -21.50 -91.36 69.47
C ASN A 581 -22.51 -91.30 68.31
N LYS A 582 -23.78 -91.69 68.53
CA LYS A 582 -24.86 -91.51 67.54
C LYS A 582 -25.20 -90.04 67.32
N GLN A 583 -25.24 -89.24 68.39
CA GLN A 583 -25.46 -87.80 68.26
C GLN A 583 -24.31 -87.15 67.48
N LEU A 584 -23.06 -87.55 67.73
CA LEU A 584 -21.91 -87.09 66.95
C LEU A 584 -21.95 -87.52 65.48
N ASP A 585 -22.46 -88.71 65.15
CA ASP A 585 -22.70 -89.14 63.76
C ASP A 585 -23.79 -88.29 63.09
N GLU A 586 -24.88 -87.98 63.79
CA GLU A 586 -25.96 -87.11 63.30
C GLU A 586 -25.49 -85.65 63.10
N GLU A 587 -24.73 -85.09 64.05
CA GLU A 587 -24.09 -83.78 63.93
C GLU A 587 -23.07 -83.74 62.78
N ASN A 588 -22.28 -84.79 62.58
CA ASN A 588 -21.37 -84.91 61.43
C ASN A 588 -22.13 -84.96 60.09
N LEU A 589 -23.29 -85.61 60.04
CA LEU A 589 -24.13 -85.67 58.84
C LEU A 589 -24.73 -84.29 58.52
N GLU A 590 -25.17 -83.55 59.54
CA GLU A 590 -25.72 -82.21 59.39
C GLU A 590 -24.63 -81.19 58.98
N LEU A 591 -23.44 -81.27 59.58
CA LEU A 591 -22.28 -80.47 59.17
C LEU A 591 -21.87 -80.73 57.72
N ARG A 592 -21.94 -81.99 57.24
CA ARG A 592 -21.70 -82.32 55.82
C ARG A 592 -22.73 -81.67 54.90
N ARG A 593 -24.02 -81.72 55.24
CA ARG A 593 -25.09 -81.02 54.50
C ARG A 593 -24.84 -79.50 54.46
N VAL A 594 -24.47 -78.90 55.59
CA VAL A 594 -24.14 -77.47 55.67
C VAL A 594 -22.96 -77.13 54.75
N VAL A 595 -21.84 -77.88 54.82
CA VAL A 595 -20.69 -77.69 53.92
C VAL A 595 -21.06 -77.84 52.45
N GLU A 596 -21.94 -78.77 52.10
CA GLU A 596 -22.40 -78.98 50.72
C GLU A 596 -23.29 -77.83 50.21
N THR A 597 -24.19 -77.30 51.05
CA THR A 597 -24.95 -76.07 50.73
C THR A 597 -24.03 -74.85 50.62
N MET A 598 -23.02 -74.71 51.50
CA MET A 598 -22.03 -73.64 51.45
C MET A 598 -21.22 -73.68 50.14
N ARG A 599 -20.81 -74.88 49.69
CA ARG A 599 -20.17 -75.08 48.38
C ARG A 599 -21.06 -74.61 47.25
N PHE A 600 -22.34 -75.01 47.22
CA PHE A 600 -23.28 -74.55 46.20
C PHE A 600 -23.46 -73.02 46.20
N THR A 601 -23.60 -72.40 47.38
CA THR A 601 -23.68 -70.92 47.46
C THR A 601 -22.38 -70.24 47.04
N SER A 602 -21.22 -70.84 47.32
CA SER A 602 -19.91 -70.34 46.88
C SER A 602 -19.74 -70.42 45.36
N THR A 603 -20.15 -71.52 44.73
CA THR A 603 -20.15 -71.63 43.26
C THR A 603 -21.09 -70.60 42.61
N LYS A 604 -22.29 -70.42 43.17
CA LYS A 604 -23.23 -69.39 42.68
C LYS A 604 -22.73 -67.96 42.91
N MET A 605 -22.02 -67.71 44.00
CA MET A 605 -21.39 -66.42 44.27
C MET A 605 -20.27 -66.14 43.26
N ALA A 606 -19.43 -67.12 42.95
CA ALA A 606 -18.39 -67.00 41.92
C ALA A 606 -18.96 -66.76 40.51
N GLN A 607 -20.11 -67.35 40.17
CA GLN A 607 -20.83 -67.03 38.92
C GLN A 607 -21.29 -65.58 38.88
N ILE A 608 -21.96 -65.11 39.94
CA ILE A 608 -22.42 -63.72 40.06
C ILE A 608 -21.23 -62.73 40.07
N GLU A 609 -20.07 -63.10 40.64
CA GLU A 609 -18.87 -62.29 40.55
C GLU A 609 -18.33 -62.17 39.12
N GLU A 610 -18.36 -63.23 38.31
CA GLU A 610 -17.91 -63.13 36.92
C GLU A 610 -18.94 -62.39 36.04
N GLU A 611 -20.24 -62.62 36.22
CA GLU A 611 -21.30 -61.82 35.59
C GLU A 611 -21.14 -60.31 35.89
N ASN A 612 -20.84 -59.94 37.14
CA ASN A 612 -20.54 -58.56 37.51
C ASN A 612 -19.24 -58.03 36.86
N LYS A 613 -18.20 -58.87 36.72
CA LYS A 613 -16.97 -58.49 35.99
C LYS A 613 -17.24 -58.28 34.50
N GLU A 614 -18.12 -59.07 33.88
CA GLU A 614 -18.51 -58.88 32.48
C GLU A 614 -19.35 -57.62 32.29
N LEU A 615 -20.35 -57.38 33.13
CA LEU A 615 -21.15 -56.16 33.11
C LEU A 615 -20.32 -54.89 33.35
N GLU A 616 -19.31 -54.92 34.23
CA GLU A 616 -18.41 -53.78 34.43
C GLU A 616 -17.45 -53.56 33.24
N LYS A 617 -17.02 -54.64 32.53
CA LYS A 617 -16.28 -54.52 31.25
C LYS A 617 -17.16 -53.85 30.18
N GLU A 618 -18.39 -54.34 29.97
CA GLU A 618 -19.34 -53.77 28.99
C GLU A 618 -19.65 -52.29 29.29
N LYS A 619 -19.90 -51.97 30.56
CA LYS A 619 -20.14 -50.59 31.04
C LYS A 619 -18.95 -49.66 30.77
N GLU A 620 -17.72 -50.15 30.93
CA GLU A 620 -16.52 -49.36 30.65
C GLU A 620 -16.25 -49.20 29.14
N GLU A 621 -16.62 -50.20 28.33
CA GLU A 621 -16.61 -50.10 26.86
C GLU A 621 -17.69 -49.14 26.34
N LEU A 622 -18.91 -49.21 26.88
CA LEU A 622 -19.99 -48.24 26.61
C LEU A 622 -19.60 -46.81 27.01
N ARG A 623 -18.89 -46.62 28.13
CA ARG A 623 -18.32 -45.32 28.51
C ARG A 623 -17.33 -44.79 27.47
N LYS A 624 -16.40 -45.63 27.00
CA LYS A 624 -15.44 -45.27 25.94
C LYS A 624 -16.14 -44.90 24.64
N ASN A 625 -17.15 -45.68 24.24
CA ASN A 625 -17.97 -45.40 23.06
C ASN A 625 -18.76 -44.08 23.18
N VAL A 626 -19.32 -43.78 24.36
CA VAL A 626 -20.00 -42.51 24.64
C VAL A 626 -19.02 -41.32 24.58
N GLU A 627 -17.79 -41.43 25.10
CA GLU A 627 -16.81 -40.35 25.00
C GLU A 627 -16.30 -40.16 23.57
N MET A 628 -16.08 -41.26 22.83
CA MET A 628 -15.76 -41.20 21.40
C MET A 628 -16.87 -40.49 20.60
N LEU A 629 -18.15 -40.77 20.89
CA LEU A 629 -19.28 -40.07 20.28
C LEU A 629 -19.33 -38.58 20.63
N LYS A 630 -18.96 -38.17 21.86
CA LYS A 630 -18.81 -36.73 22.20
C LYS A 630 -17.68 -36.06 21.42
N ILE A 631 -16.54 -36.75 21.25
CA ILE A 631 -15.40 -36.24 20.47
C ILE A 631 -15.79 -36.09 19.00
N LEU A 632 -16.51 -37.05 18.43
CA LEU A 632 -17.07 -36.97 17.08
C LEU A 632 -18.11 -35.85 16.95
N GLY A 633 -18.98 -35.65 17.94
CA GLY A 633 -19.91 -34.51 18.01
C GLY A 633 -19.17 -33.16 17.96
N LYS A 634 -18.18 -32.95 18.84
CA LYS A 634 -17.30 -31.77 18.84
C LYS A 634 -16.45 -31.61 17.57
N LYS A 635 -16.27 -32.67 16.79
CA LYS A 635 -15.64 -32.59 15.45
C LYS A 635 -16.66 -32.17 14.39
N SER A 636 -17.89 -32.68 14.46
CA SER A 636 -19.00 -32.26 13.60
C SER A 636 -19.35 -30.78 13.80
N GLU A 637 -19.48 -30.31 15.05
CA GLU A 637 -19.72 -28.90 15.39
C GLU A 637 -18.63 -27.98 14.81
N ARG A 638 -17.35 -28.37 14.94
CA ARG A 638 -16.23 -27.61 14.36
C ARG A 638 -16.25 -27.60 12.83
N LEU A 639 -16.62 -28.71 12.18
CA LEU A 639 -16.79 -28.77 10.73
C LEU A 639 -17.99 -27.95 10.24
N GLU A 640 -19.09 -27.91 10.99
CA GLU A 640 -20.27 -27.12 10.65
C GLU A 640 -19.99 -25.61 10.78
N LEU A 641 -19.31 -25.17 11.85
CA LEU A 641 -18.85 -23.79 12.01
C LEU A 641 -17.84 -23.40 10.91
N SER A 642 -16.94 -24.30 10.53
CA SER A 642 -16.02 -24.10 9.41
C SER A 642 -16.76 -23.93 8.08
N TYR A 643 -17.73 -24.81 7.80
CA TYR A 643 -18.59 -24.71 6.61
C TYR A 643 -19.40 -23.42 6.57
N GLN A 644 -19.98 -23.00 7.70
CA GLN A 644 -20.70 -21.72 7.82
C GLN A 644 -19.76 -20.53 7.53
N SER A 645 -18.53 -20.54 8.07
CA SER A 645 -17.52 -19.50 7.80
C SER A 645 -17.14 -19.42 6.32
N VAL A 646 -16.86 -20.57 5.68
CA VAL A 646 -16.54 -20.65 4.24
C VAL A 646 -17.73 -20.24 3.37
N ASN A 647 -18.96 -20.56 3.77
CA ASN A 647 -20.18 -20.12 3.08
C ASN A 647 -20.37 -18.60 3.17
N CYS A 648 -20.12 -17.99 4.33
CA CYS A 648 -20.14 -16.54 4.51
C CYS A 648 -19.09 -15.82 3.64
N GLU A 649 -17.85 -16.33 3.57
CA GLU A 649 -16.82 -15.73 2.71
C GLU A 649 -17.13 -15.96 1.22
N ASN A 650 -17.68 -17.10 0.82
CA ASN A 650 -18.19 -17.30 -0.55
C ASN A 650 -19.26 -16.27 -0.93
N GLN A 651 -20.23 -16.01 -0.05
CA GLN A 651 -21.25 -14.98 -0.28
C GLN A 651 -20.62 -13.57 -0.38
N ARG A 652 -19.61 -13.27 0.45
CA ARG A 652 -18.88 -12.00 0.42
C ARG A 652 -18.08 -11.84 -0.89
N LEU A 653 -17.38 -12.88 -1.33
CA LEU A 653 -16.64 -12.91 -2.59
C LEU A 653 -17.57 -12.80 -3.80
N GLN A 654 -18.72 -13.48 -3.77
CA GLN A 654 -19.73 -13.40 -4.82
C GLN A 654 -20.35 -12.00 -4.91
N GLN A 655 -20.61 -11.34 -3.77
CA GLN A 655 -21.06 -9.94 -3.76
C GLN A 655 -19.98 -8.96 -4.27
N ILE A 656 -18.70 -9.21 -3.97
CA ILE A 656 -17.57 -8.44 -4.52
C ILE A 656 -17.47 -8.64 -6.05
N LEU A 657 -17.64 -9.88 -6.53
CA LEU A 657 -17.60 -10.21 -7.97
C LEU A 657 -18.78 -9.59 -8.75
N GLU A 658 -19.98 -9.59 -8.16
CA GLU A 658 -21.11 -8.87 -8.75
C GLU A 658 -20.86 -7.36 -8.81
N ASN A 659 -20.26 -6.78 -7.77
CA ASN A 659 -19.99 -5.35 -7.73
C ASN A 659 -18.85 -4.94 -8.67
N SER A 660 -17.81 -5.77 -8.84
CA SER A 660 -16.80 -5.54 -9.87
C SER A 660 -17.38 -5.70 -11.27
N SER A 661 -18.23 -6.72 -11.51
CA SER A 661 -18.93 -6.90 -12.79
C SER A 661 -19.83 -5.72 -13.15
N LYS A 662 -20.60 -5.18 -12.20
CA LYS A 662 -21.39 -3.94 -12.38
C LYS A 662 -20.50 -2.77 -12.76
N LYS A 663 -19.37 -2.57 -12.05
CA LYS A 663 -18.41 -1.50 -12.34
C LYS A 663 -17.72 -1.66 -13.70
N THR A 664 -17.41 -2.89 -14.13
CA THR A 664 -16.92 -3.17 -15.48
C THR A 664 -17.97 -2.78 -16.53
N GLN A 665 -19.24 -3.15 -16.36
CA GLN A 665 -20.32 -2.75 -17.25
C GLN A 665 -20.64 -1.25 -17.25
N GLU A 666 -20.25 -0.51 -16.21
CA GLU A 666 -20.33 0.95 -16.17
C GLU A 666 -19.19 1.56 -16.99
N LEU A 667 -17.95 1.12 -16.76
CA LEU A 667 -16.77 1.53 -17.53
C LEU A 667 -16.87 1.17 -19.03
N GLU A 668 -17.46 0.03 -19.37
CA GLU A 668 -17.75 -0.35 -20.78
C GLU A 668 -18.72 0.63 -21.46
N LYS A 669 -19.73 1.13 -20.74
CA LYS A 669 -20.68 2.13 -21.25
C LYS A 669 -20.03 3.51 -21.37
N GLU A 670 -19.21 3.90 -20.40
CA GLU A 670 -18.43 5.14 -20.47
C GLU A 670 -17.46 5.11 -21.65
N LEU A 671 -16.76 3.99 -21.87
CA LEU A 671 -15.88 3.78 -23.02
C LEU A 671 -16.67 3.85 -24.34
N GLN A 672 -17.79 3.15 -24.46
CA GLN A 672 -18.65 3.21 -25.65
C GLN A 672 -19.19 4.62 -25.91
N GLY A 673 -19.52 5.37 -24.85
CA GLY A 673 -19.87 6.78 -24.92
C GLY A 673 -18.75 7.62 -25.52
N MET A 674 -17.54 7.52 -24.95
CA MET A 674 -16.34 8.23 -25.41
C MET A 674 -15.94 7.86 -26.85
N GLU A 675 -16.06 6.59 -27.24
CA GLU A 675 -15.87 6.15 -28.63
C GLU A 675 -16.89 6.82 -29.57
N SER A 676 -18.16 6.90 -29.18
CA SER A 676 -19.21 7.54 -29.98
C SER A 676 -18.98 9.05 -30.13
N GLU A 677 -18.52 9.73 -29.07
CA GLU A 677 -18.14 11.15 -29.12
C GLU A 677 -16.91 11.36 -29.99
N ASN A 678 -15.89 10.51 -29.89
CA ASN A 678 -14.70 10.56 -30.74
C ASN A 678 -15.06 10.36 -32.22
N GLN A 679 -15.96 9.43 -32.54
CA GLN A 679 -16.51 9.28 -33.91
C GLN A 679 -17.30 10.51 -34.39
N VAL A 680 -17.96 11.26 -33.49
CA VAL A 680 -18.62 12.55 -33.83
C VAL A 680 -17.59 13.64 -34.06
N LEU A 681 -16.55 13.73 -33.22
CA LEU A 681 -15.46 14.70 -33.35
C LEU A 681 -14.64 14.46 -34.62
N GLN A 682 -14.35 13.21 -34.98
CA GLN A 682 -13.67 12.86 -36.23
C GLN A 682 -14.48 13.31 -37.45
N ARG A 683 -15.80 13.06 -37.48
CA ARG A 683 -16.70 13.54 -38.55
C ARG A 683 -16.70 15.06 -38.66
N LYS A 684 -16.84 15.78 -37.54
CA LYS A 684 -16.74 17.25 -37.51
C LYS A 684 -15.39 17.76 -38.02
N LEU A 685 -14.31 17.06 -37.71
CA LEU A 685 -12.95 17.40 -38.16
C LEU A 685 -12.74 17.12 -39.66
N GLU A 686 -13.43 16.12 -40.22
CA GLU A 686 -13.48 15.87 -41.67
C GLU A 686 -14.35 16.90 -42.40
N GLU A 687 -15.51 17.28 -41.85
CA GLU A 687 -16.33 18.41 -42.32
C GLU A 687 -15.54 19.73 -42.33
N LEU A 688 -14.81 20.03 -41.25
CA LEU A 688 -13.95 21.21 -41.16
C LEU A 688 -12.80 21.18 -42.17
N LYS A 689 -12.16 20.02 -42.42
CA LYS A 689 -11.17 19.84 -43.50
C LYS A 689 -11.77 20.10 -44.88
N ILE A 690 -13.02 19.69 -45.13
CA ILE A 690 -13.73 19.95 -46.39
C ILE A 690 -14.07 21.45 -46.52
N SER A 691 -14.48 22.10 -45.42
CA SER A 691 -14.76 23.55 -45.40
C SER A 691 -13.49 24.40 -45.62
N SER A 692 -12.36 24.04 -45.01
CA SER A 692 -11.05 24.66 -45.26
C SER A 692 -10.67 24.57 -46.74
N LYS A 693 -10.73 23.37 -47.32
CA LYS A 693 -10.49 23.15 -48.76
C LYS A 693 -11.51 23.82 -49.68
N ARG A 694 -12.64 24.33 -49.17
CA ARG A 694 -13.58 25.19 -49.90
C ARG A 694 -13.18 26.66 -49.78
N LEU A 695 -12.82 27.11 -48.57
CA LEU A 695 -12.33 28.47 -48.32
C LEU A 695 -11.05 28.75 -49.11
N GLU A 696 -10.07 27.84 -49.09
CA GLU A 696 -8.82 27.94 -49.88
C GLU A 696 -9.04 28.04 -51.40
N ARG A 697 -10.19 27.58 -51.92
CA ARG A 697 -10.56 27.74 -53.33
C ARG A 697 -11.20 29.09 -53.58
N LEU A 698 -12.17 29.48 -52.74
CA LEU A 698 -12.79 30.81 -52.77
C LEU A 698 -11.76 31.93 -52.60
N GLU A 699 -10.72 31.74 -51.78
CA GLU A 699 -9.60 32.69 -51.68
C GLU A 699 -8.77 32.80 -52.96
N LYS A 700 -8.57 31.69 -53.68
CA LYS A 700 -7.82 31.68 -54.96
C LYS A 700 -8.66 32.32 -56.06
N GLU A 701 -9.95 32.00 -56.11
CA GLU A 701 -10.94 32.63 -56.99
C GLU A 701 -11.02 34.14 -56.73
N ASN A 702 -11.09 34.57 -55.45
CA ASN A 702 -11.09 35.99 -55.08
C ASN A 702 -9.77 36.70 -55.45
N LYS A 703 -8.61 36.06 -55.26
CA LYS A 703 -7.30 36.61 -55.71
C LYS A 703 -7.19 36.74 -57.22
N VAL A 704 -7.89 35.92 -58.00
CA VAL A 704 -8.01 36.09 -59.46
C VAL A 704 -8.94 37.25 -59.79
N LEU A 705 -10.11 37.35 -59.14
CA LEU A 705 -11.04 38.47 -59.32
C LEU A 705 -10.41 39.82 -58.93
N GLU A 706 -9.60 39.88 -57.87
CA GLU A 706 -8.82 41.08 -57.49
C GLU A 706 -7.81 41.49 -58.57
N GLN A 707 -7.17 40.52 -59.25
CA GLN A 707 -6.28 40.78 -60.37
C GLN A 707 -7.03 41.25 -61.62
N GLU A 708 -8.20 40.65 -61.91
CA GLU A 708 -9.09 41.07 -63.00
C GLU A 708 -9.62 42.50 -62.76
N VAL A 709 -10.08 42.82 -61.54
CA VAL A 709 -10.50 44.18 -61.17
C VAL A 709 -9.34 45.17 -61.28
N SER A 710 -8.14 44.81 -60.80
CA SER A 710 -6.93 45.64 -60.96
C SER A 710 -6.58 45.87 -62.43
N GLN A 711 -6.82 44.90 -63.30
CA GLN A 711 -6.60 45.03 -64.74
C GLN A 711 -7.66 45.90 -65.41
N LEU A 712 -8.95 45.63 -65.15
CA LEU A 712 -10.07 46.45 -65.62
C LEU A 712 -9.96 47.91 -65.18
N GLU A 713 -9.41 48.18 -63.99
CA GLU A 713 -9.09 49.55 -63.57
C GLU A 713 -8.02 50.22 -64.44
N LYS A 714 -6.94 49.51 -64.80
CA LYS A 714 -5.88 50.05 -65.68
C LYS A 714 -6.45 50.33 -67.07
N ASP A 715 -7.24 49.41 -67.59
CA ASP A 715 -7.86 49.53 -68.91
C ASP A 715 -8.91 50.65 -68.94
N LYS A 716 -9.72 50.79 -67.88
CA LYS A 716 -10.58 51.97 -67.66
C LYS A 716 -9.76 53.26 -67.63
N LYS A 717 -8.67 53.32 -66.86
CA LYS A 717 -7.77 54.50 -66.79
C LYS A 717 -7.08 54.80 -68.13
N MET A 718 -6.88 53.81 -69.00
CA MET A 718 -6.40 54.00 -70.38
C MET A 718 -7.51 54.54 -71.29
N LEU A 719 -8.71 53.95 -71.23
CA LEU A 719 -9.88 54.40 -72.00
C LEU A 719 -10.32 55.83 -71.60
N GLU A 720 -10.21 56.21 -70.33
CA GLU A 720 -10.44 57.59 -69.86
C GLU A 720 -9.44 58.59 -70.44
N ARG A 721 -8.16 58.21 -70.56
CA ARG A 721 -7.12 59.05 -71.21
C ARG A 721 -7.40 59.20 -72.70
N GLU A 722 -7.73 58.11 -73.38
CA GLU A 722 -8.04 58.15 -74.81
C GLU A 722 -9.34 58.92 -75.09
N THR A 723 -10.36 58.76 -74.25
CA THR A 723 -11.60 59.55 -74.32
C THR A 723 -11.30 61.05 -74.17
N LYS A 724 -10.46 61.44 -73.19
CA LYS A 724 -10.01 62.85 -73.05
C LYS A 724 -9.23 63.34 -74.27
N ARG A 725 -8.34 62.51 -74.84
CA ARG A 725 -7.58 62.83 -76.07
C ARG A 725 -8.49 63.03 -77.28
N LEU A 726 -9.49 62.17 -77.45
CA LEU A 726 -10.49 62.27 -78.52
C LEU A 726 -11.41 63.48 -78.33
N TRP A 727 -11.78 63.80 -77.08
CA TRP A 727 -12.59 64.98 -76.76
C TRP A 727 -11.83 66.28 -77.04
N GLN A 728 -10.55 66.39 -76.65
CA GLN A 728 -9.68 67.51 -77.03
C GLN A 728 -9.49 67.63 -78.56
N GLN A 729 -9.46 66.50 -79.30
CA GLN A 729 -9.45 66.52 -80.77
C GLN A 729 -10.79 66.93 -81.38
N MET A 730 -11.91 66.74 -80.66
CA MET A 730 -13.22 67.24 -81.05
C MET A 730 -13.29 68.76 -80.82
N GLU A 731 -12.97 69.25 -79.62
CA GLU A 731 -12.90 70.70 -79.32
C GLU A 731 -12.00 71.45 -80.32
N LEU A 732 -10.83 70.90 -80.66
CA LEU A 732 -9.93 71.50 -81.66
C LEU A 732 -10.58 71.55 -83.05
N LYS A 733 -11.31 70.51 -83.46
CA LYS A 733 -12.02 70.48 -84.75
C LYS A 733 -13.20 71.43 -84.76
N ASP A 734 -13.95 71.52 -83.68
CA ASP A 734 -15.10 72.41 -83.56
C ASP A 734 -14.64 73.88 -83.58
N ALA A 735 -13.56 74.22 -82.87
CA ALA A 735 -12.92 75.55 -82.97
C ALA A 735 -12.40 75.87 -84.38
N ILE A 736 -11.88 74.88 -85.12
CA ILE A 736 -11.50 75.02 -86.53
C ILE A 736 -12.74 75.18 -87.43
N LEU A 737 -13.86 74.52 -87.13
CA LEU A 737 -15.12 74.67 -87.86
C LEU A 737 -15.74 76.06 -87.61
N ASP A 738 -15.67 76.58 -86.38
CA ASP A 738 -16.10 77.95 -86.04
C ASP A 738 -15.26 79.01 -86.76
N ASP A 739 -13.93 78.90 -86.74
CA ASP A 739 -13.02 79.80 -87.49
C ASP A 739 -13.29 79.75 -89.00
N ASN A 740 -13.48 78.54 -89.56
CA ASN A 740 -13.90 78.38 -90.97
C ASN A 740 -15.29 78.97 -91.24
N THR A 741 -16.23 78.89 -90.29
CA THR A 741 -17.58 79.47 -90.41
C THR A 741 -17.54 81.00 -90.36
N VAL A 742 -16.70 81.58 -89.50
CA VAL A 742 -16.45 83.03 -89.44
C VAL A 742 -15.78 83.52 -90.74
N LYS A 743 -14.79 82.78 -91.26
CA LYS A 743 -14.15 83.06 -92.56
C LYS A 743 -15.15 82.97 -93.72
N LEU A 744 -15.99 81.94 -93.74
CA LEU A 744 -17.03 81.76 -94.75
C LEU A 744 -18.06 82.90 -94.69
N ALA A 745 -18.51 83.30 -93.50
CA ALA A 745 -19.40 84.44 -93.31
C ALA A 745 -18.76 85.78 -93.72
N ALA A 746 -17.44 85.94 -93.54
CA ALA A 746 -16.70 87.09 -94.03
C ALA A 746 -16.61 87.12 -95.57
N VAL A 747 -16.30 85.99 -96.20
CA VAL A 747 -16.28 85.84 -97.67
C VAL A 747 -17.68 86.00 -98.27
N GLU A 748 -18.74 85.50 -97.62
CA GLU A 748 -20.12 85.77 -98.04
C GLU A 748 -20.46 87.26 -97.95
N LYS A 749 -20.02 87.96 -96.90
CA LYS A 749 -20.22 89.41 -96.75
C LYS A 749 -19.48 90.19 -97.84
N GLU A 750 -18.24 89.80 -98.16
CA GLU A 750 -17.45 90.37 -99.25
C GLU A 750 -18.11 90.13 -100.61
N ASN A 751 -18.55 88.90 -100.87
CA ASN A 751 -19.27 88.54 -102.10
C ASN A 751 -20.58 89.36 -102.23
N ARG A 752 -21.36 89.50 -101.14
CA ARG A 752 -22.56 90.38 -101.10
C ARG A 752 -22.23 91.88 -101.26
N THR A 753 -21.00 92.34 -101.02
CA THR A 753 -20.58 93.69 -101.40
C THR A 753 -20.17 93.78 -102.86
N LEU A 754 -19.44 92.79 -103.39
CA LEU A 754 -19.09 92.69 -104.81
C LEU A 754 -20.35 92.56 -105.68
N GLU A 755 -21.38 91.82 -105.27
CA GLU A 755 -22.69 91.76 -105.93
C GLU A 755 -23.36 93.13 -106.02
N LYS A 756 -23.28 93.95 -104.95
CA LYS A 756 -23.84 95.31 -104.92
C LYS A 756 -23.04 96.27 -105.79
N GLU A 757 -21.73 96.10 -105.89
CA GLU A 757 -20.88 96.87 -106.81
C GLU A 757 -21.15 96.45 -108.26
N MET A 758 -21.26 95.15 -108.54
CA MET A 758 -21.69 94.62 -109.83
C MET A 758 -23.13 94.99 -110.20
N ALA A 759 -24.00 95.29 -109.23
CA ALA A 759 -25.29 95.94 -109.48
C ALA A 759 -25.11 97.41 -109.86
N ARG A 760 -24.35 98.20 -109.08
CA ARG A 760 -24.02 99.60 -109.39
C ARG A 760 -23.35 99.78 -110.76
N PHE A 761 -22.45 98.86 -111.15
CA PHE A 761 -21.80 98.85 -112.46
C PHE A 761 -22.77 98.46 -113.59
N ARG A 762 -23.78 97.60 -113.33
CA ARG A 762 -24.87 97.36 -114.28
C ARG A 762 -25.77 98.58 -114.43
N ASP A 763 -26.11 99.26 -113.33
CA ASP A 763 -26.93 100.48 -113.36
C ASP A 763 -26.20 101.64 -114.07
N SER A 764 -24.91 101.83 -113.83
CA SER A 764 -24.11 102.82 -114.56
C SER A 764 -23.91 102.45 -116.03
N SER A 765 -23.73 101.17 -116.37
CA SER A 765 -23.72 100.68 -117.75
C SER A 765 -25.08 100.89 -118.44
N ASN A 766 -26.20 100.76 -117.72
CA ASN A 766 -27.52 101.02 -118.27
C ASN A 766 -27.74 102.52 -118.51
N LYS A 767 -27.35 103.39 -117.57
CA LYS A 767 -27.34 104.85 -117.79
C LYS A 767 -26.42 105.27 -118.94
N MET A 768 -25.28 104.60 -119.11
CA MET A 768 -24.40 104.81 -120.27
C MET A 768 -25.12 104.49 -121.59
N LYS A 769 -25.91 103.41 -121.64
CA LYS A 769 -26.74 103.04 -122.81
C LYS A 769 -27.89 104.02 -123.04
N GLU A 770 -28.48 104.58 -121.98
CA GLU A 770 -29.47 105.65 -122.08
C GLU A 770 -28.83 106.92 -122.67
N PHE A 771 -27.69 107.38 -122.14
CA PHE A 771 -26.95 108.51 -122.72
C PHE A 771 -26.47 108.24 -124.15
N GLU A 772 -26.07 107.01 -124.50
CA GLU A 772 -25.78 106.63 -125.88
C GLU A 772 -27.02 106.74 -126.79
N LYS A 773 -28.20 106.35 -126.30
CA LYS A 773 -29.46 106.45 -127.04
C LYS A 773 -29.86 107.90 -127.21
N ASP A 774 -29.82 108.70 -126.15
CA ASP A 774 -30.14 110.13 -126.19
C ASP A 774 -29.17 110.88 -127.09
N ASN A 775 -27.87 110.53 -127.09
CA ASN A 775 -26.89 111.06 -128.04
C ASN A 775 -27.23 110.64 -129.49
N LYS A 776 -27.62 109.38 -129.74
CA LYS A 776 -28.09 108.93 -131.07
C LYS A 776 -29.36 109.67 -131.51
N ASP A 777 -30.27 109.99 -130.60
CA ASP A 777 -31.51 110.72 -130.87
C ASP A 777 -31.27 112.23 -131.05
N LEU A 778 -30.33 112.83 -130.31
CA LEU A 778 -29.79 114.17 -130.57
C LEU A 778 -29.07 114.27 -131.92
N ILE A 779 -28.29 113.26 -132.31
CA ILE A 779 -27.67 113.18 -133.64
C ILE A 779 -28.73 113.09 -134.75
N LYS A 780 -29.84 112.35 -134.52
CA LYS A 780 -30.99 112.37 -135.45
C LYS A 780 -31.62 113.77 -135.51
N GLN A 781 -31.85 114.43 -134.37
CA GLN A 781 -32.40 115.79 -134.33
C GLN A 781 -31.52 116.78 -135.09
N VAL A 782 -30.21 116.82 -134.80
CA VAL A 782 -29.23 117.65 -135.53
C VAL A 782 -29.19 117.32 -137.03
N THR A 783 -29.45 116.06 -137.42
CA THR A 783 -29.56 115.65 -138.84
C THR A 783 -30.86 116.13 -139.48
N ILE A 784 -31.97 116.15 -138.74
CA ILE A 784 -33.26 116.74 -139.16
C ILE A 784 -33.10 118.25 -139.29
N ASP A 785 -32.51 118.92 -138.30
CA ASP A 785 -32.28 120.37 -138.31
C ASP A 785 -31.37 120.79 -139.47
N LYS A 786 -30.30 120.01 -139.75
CA LYS A 786 -29.46 120.20 -140.95
C LYS A 786 -30.25 120.04 -142.26
N ARG A 787 -31.19 119.10 -142.35
CA ARG A 787 -32.07 118.95 -143.52
C ARG A 787 -33.02 120.13 -143.65
N THR A 788 -33.68 120.54 -142.57
CA THR A 788 -34.59 121.70 -142.54
C THR A 788 -33.87 122.99 -142.93
N LEU A 789 -32.64 123.21 -142.43
CA LEU A 789 -31.78 124.32 -142.83
C LEU A 789 -31.33 124.24 -144.30
N ALA A 790 -31.19 123.05 -144.88
CA ALA A 790 -30.94 122.89 -146.31
C ALA A 790 -32.19 123.25 -147.14
N THR A 791 -33.37 122.75 -146.78
CA THR A 791 -34.63 123.06 -147.48
C THR A 791 -34.93 124.57 -147.43
N LEU A 792 -34.72 125.22 -146.28
CA LEU A 792 -34.87 126.68 -146.15
C LEU A 792 -33.87 127.47 -147.02
N ARG A 793 -32.68 126.92 -147.29
CA ARG A 793 -31.69 127.51 -148.23
C ARG A 793 -32.04 127.30 -149.70
N GLU A 794 -32.89 126.33 -150.03
CA GLU A 794 -33.41 126.14 -151.39
C GLU A 794 -34.67 126.96 -151.66
N VAL A 795 -35.58 127.09 -150.68
CA VAL A 795 -36.79 127.93 -150.79
C VAL A 795 -36.46 129.41 -151.08
N ILE A 796 -35.34 129.91 -150.54
CA ILE A 796 -34.87 131.30 -150.77
C ILE A 796 -34.39 131.55 -152.22
N LYS A 797 -34.13 130.51 -153.03
CA LYS A 797 -33.50 130.66 -154.37
C LYS A 797 -34.46 130.88 -155.56
N VAL A 798 -35.77 130.82 -155.38
CA VAL A 798 -36.71 130.61 -156.51
C VAL A 798 -37.54 131.86 -156.90
N ILE A 799 -37.47 132.97 -156.16
CA ILE A 799 -38.26 134.18 -156.47
C ILE A 799 -37.43 135.47 -156.37
N ILE A 800 -37.01 136.02 -157.53
CA ILE A 800 -36.97 137.47 -157.92
C ILE A 800 -36.07 137.70 -159.16
N LEU A 801 -36.48 138.65 -160.01
CA LEU A 801 -35.82 139.13 -161.26
C LEU A 801 -34.94 140.39 -161.00
N PRO A 802 -34.12 140.89 -161.95
CA PRO A 802 -32.68 141.04 -161.67
C PRO A 802 -32.12 142.47 -161.80
N SER A 803 -30.87 142.69 -161.34
CA SER A 803 -29.74 143.16 -162.19
C SER A 803 -28.50 143.64 -161.39
N SER A 804 -27.34 143.05 -161.72
CA SER A 804 -26.01 143.70 -161.82
C SER A 804 -25.23 144.20 -160.57
N CYS A 805 -23.90 144.08 -160.72
CA CYS A 805 -22.80 144.65 -159.91
C CYS A 805 -22.53 144.03 -158.51
N VAL A 806 -21.38 143.40 -158.22
CA VAL A 806 -19.94 143.88 -158.20
C VAL A 806 -19.64 144.63 -156.88
N PHE A 807 -18.69 144.24 -156.03
CA PHE A 807 -17.63 143.19 -156.12
C PHE A 807 -17.00 142.81 -154.75
N TYR A 808 -16.24 141.70 -154.76
CA TYR A 808 -14.95 141.47 -154.06
C TYR A 808 -14.77 141.05 -152.58
N LEU A 809 -13.71 140.22 -152.42
CA LEU A 809 -12.71 140.09 -151.32
C LEU A 809 -13.16 139.59 -149.93
N PHE A 810 -12.42 138.70 -149.21
CA PHE A 810 -11.36 137.75 -149.58
C PHE A 810 -11.02 136.81 -148.38
N ASN A 811 -10.30 135.70 -148.64
CA ASN A 811 -9.37 135.01 -147.72
C ASN A 811 -9.88 134.38 -146.39
N LEU A 812 -9.18 133.42 -145.74
CA LEU A 812 -8.28 132.34 -146.20
C LEU A 812 -7.97 131.37 -145.03
N TRP A 813 -7.97 130.04 -145.27
CA TRP A 813 -7.19 129.00 -144.53
C TRP A 813 -7.44 128.79 -143.00
N TYR A 814 -6.96 127.75 -142.30
CA TYR A 814 -6.08 126.61 -142.71
C TYR A 814 -6.38 125.29 -141.98
N VAL A 815 -5.91 124.18 -142.59
CA VAL A 815 -5.42 122.88 -142.06
C VAL A 815 -5.29 122.80 -140.52
N VAL A 816 -5.77 121.77 -139.80
CA VAL A 816 -5.80 120.30 -140.06
C VAL A 816 -7.21 119.70 -140.05
#